data_AF-A0AAN9BYQ6-F1
#
_entry.id   AF-A0AAN9BYQ6-F1
#
_cell.length_a   1.000
_cell.length_b   1.000
_cell.length_c   1.000
_cell.angle_alpha   90.00
_cell.angle_beta   90.00
_cell.angle_gamma   90.00
#
_symmetry.space_group_name_H-M   'P 1'
#
loop_
_entity.id
_entity.type
_entity.pdbx_description
1 polymer ?
#
loop_
_entity_poly.entity_id
_entity_poly.type
_entity_poly.pdbx_seq_one_letter_code
_entity_poly.pdbx_strand_id
1 'polypeptide(L)'
;METTRRVGSGVEEVKISHMGPEGSGGFEPLVVLEFTASANQAAIEWLLAKLQAPKTEGGADLLVRTLFLQHNKETMLLIGASNERLLLAAELQEVKRRHRDGFFHEFTIQDIQEFVGSDDLESFFTQAEKQKLMMKEIENIRAAELDVHIPGYEDVRLYPGKSIIKKYLSREIVVQMFPLHDEEAIKRLGNEWYQPKNFFKLQPIHKIKQYFGEKIGLYFAFLGVYTVSLIPPALIGIIYFVTSWRSVYREALFAIFNLVWSTIFLEGWKRYCSELTYMWGTIDTATAKFEEPRANYHGHLGKNAVTGKPEPVYPKWKRSARFYCVTVPVISVCLWVAFIIMLFYFWMQHWADDVYAGNKGWINLMLVYVPTAIYAVLIGILNGIYRKVAKLLNDFENHRLDSSYENHLVMKLILFDFVNCFICLFYVAFYLQDRVMLNSFLSTMLVTQQVVGQIREAMVPFLFLRRRSKQLDDALERRKVVDQQTDSEDVDPAAKKQIVVESAMDVYDGTMDDYLELFLQFGYVYLFSSAFPLAALWAFLNNITEIRSDAFKMCRVFQRPFAESASSTGAWQVAFEIIGVISVITNCALIGMDPEVQKLLPSDVTAINVVLIFVAVEHCVLAIKAAVAYFIPDTPRWVQIEMARMEYESKQALQKEKMAAANRKKALLQKAFVKPASKSTML
;
A
#
# COMPACT_ATOMS: atom_id res chain seq x y z
N MET A 1 -50.32 51.37 14.03
CA MET A 1 -50.36 49.95 14.41
C MET A 1 -50.09 49.12 13.16
N GLU A 2 -48.92 48.49 13.18
CA GLU A 2 -48.40 47.39 12.36
C GLU A 2 -48.94 47.15 10.94
N THR A 3 -48.16 47.57 9.94
CA THR A 3 -48.11 46.99 8.60
C THR A 3 -46.94 46.00 8.52
N THR A 4 -47.26 44.72 8.56
CA THR A 4 -46.33 43.60 8.39
C THR A 4 -45.74 43.57 6.98
N ARG A 5 -44.45 43.93 6.84
CA ARG A 5 -43.61 43.64 5.67
C ARG A 5 -43.12 42.19 5.76
N ARG A 6 -43.64 41.31 4.89
CA ARG A 6 -43.02 40.01 4.60
C ARG A 6 -41.73 40.26 3.80
N VAL A 7 -40.59 39.91 4.38
CA VAL A 7 -39.31 39.81 3.69
C VAL A 7 -39.33 38.51 2.90
N GLY A 8 -39.34 38.59 1.57
CA GLY A 8 -39.19 37.44 0.70
C GLY A 8 -37.77 36.89 0.78
N SER A 9 -37.63 35.64 1.19
CA SER A 9 -36.40 34.86 1.02
C SER A 9 -36.28 34.46 -0.44
N GLY A 10 -35.50 35.22 -1.21
CA GLY A 10 -35.05 34.83 -2.53
C GLY A 10 -34.06 33.68 -2.43
N VAL A 11 -34.57 32.46 -2.33
CA VAL A 11 -33.85 31.27 -2.79
C VAL A 11 -34.33 31.09 -4.22
N GLU A 12 -33.50 31.44 -5.20
CA GLU A 12 -33.74 31.00 -6.57
C GLU A 12 -33.78 29.47 -6.53
N GLU A 13 -34.95 28.90 -6.81
CA GLU A 13 -35.08 27.48 -7.13
C GLU A 13 -34.15 27.21 -8.32
N VAL A 14 -32.97 26.67 -8.02
CA VAL A 14 -32.13 26.02 -9.02
C VAL A 14 -33.03 24.95 -9.63
N LYS A 15 -33.46 25.16 -10.87
CA LYS A 15 -34.16 24.15 -11.67
C LYS A 15 -33.24 22.93 -11.75
N ILE A 16 -33.45 21.99 -10.85
CA ILE A 16 -32.88 20.66 -10.94
C ILE A 16 -33.49 20.05 -12.20
N SER A 17 -32.71 19.98 -13.27
CA SER A 17 -33.08 19.16 -14.40
C SER A 17 -33.05 17.72 -13.91
N HIS A 18 -34.21 17.19 -13.51
CA HIS A 18 -34.46 15.78 -13.71
C HIS A 18 -34.31 15.56 -15.22
N MET A 19 -33.14 15.10 -15.68
CA MET A 19 -33.07 14.54 -17.01
C MET A 19 -34.04 13.36 -17.00
N GLY A 20 -35.18 13.57 -17.66
CA GLY A 20 -36.07 12.48 -18.02
C GLY A 20 -35.36 11.49 -18.94
N PRO A 21 -35.97 10.32 -19.17
CA PRO A 21 -35.38 9.14 -19.83
C PRO A 21 -34.95 9.35 -21.29
N GLU A 22 -35.15 10.52 -21.88
CA GLU A 22 -34.85 10.79 -23.29
C GLU A 22 -33.43 11.33 -23.55
N GLY A 23 -32.62 11.55 -22.51
CA GLY A 23 -31.23 11.99 -22.61
C GLY A 23 -30.16 10.97 -22.19
N SER A 24 -30.55 9.78 -21.73
CA SER A 24 -29.61 8.78 -21.23
C SER A 24 -28.93 8.02 -22.37
N GLY A 25 -27.93 8.62 -22.99
CA GLY A 25 -26.85 7.83 -23.58
C GLY A 25 -26.29 6.94 -22.48
N GLY A 26 -26.40 5.61 -22.63
CA GLY A 26 -25.86 4.66 -21.65
C GLY A 26 -24.36 4.94 -21.47
N PHE A 27 -23.93 5.25 -20.24
CA PHE A 27 -22.52 5.39 -19.90
C PHE A 27 -22.04 4.18 -19.10
N GLU A 28 -20.77 3.83 -19.24
CA GLU A 28 -20.15 2.75 -18.48
C GLU A 28 -19.98 3.17 -17.00
N PRO A 29 -20.61 2.47 -16.03
CA PRO A 29 -20.38 2.73 -14.63
C PRO A 29 -18.98 2.26 -14.25
N LEU A 30 -18.20 3.14 -13.62
CA LEU A 30 -16.79 2.87 -13.28
C LEU A 30 -16.56 2.83 -11.76
N VAL A 31 -17.30 3.64 -11.00
CA VAL A 31 -17.22 3.73 -9.52
C VAL A 31 -18.61 3.69 -8.91
N VAL A 32 -18.75 3.04 -7.76
CA VAL A 32 -19.98 2.94 -6.99
C VAL A 32 -19.80 3.62 -5.63
N LEU A 33 -20.79 4.43 -5.23
CA LEU A 33 -20.95 4.91 -3.86
C LEU A 33 -22.15 4.23 -3.21
N GLU A 34 -21.93 3.60 -2.06
CA GLU A 34 -22.98 2.96 -1.28
C GLU A 34 -23.30 3.78 -0.02
N PHE A 35 -24.55 4.18 0.12
CA PHE A 35 -25.04 4.90 1.29
C PHE A 35 -25.61 3.95 2.32
N THR A 36 -25.53 4.35 3.59
CA THR A 36 -26.21 3.63 4.67
C THR A 36 -27.73 3.67 4.47
N ALA A 37 -28.41 2.60 4.88
CA ALA A 37 -29.88 2.47 4.85
C ALA A 37 -30.62 3.62 5.58
N SER A 38 -29.93 4.30 6.49
CA SER A 38 -30.44 5.41 7.29
C SER A 38 -30.05 6.80 6.76
N ALA A 39 -29.41 6.87 5.58
CA ALA A 39 -28.92 8.12 5.03
C ALA A 39 -30.07 9.08 4.74
N ASN A 40 -29.91 10.34 5.15
CA ASN A 40 -30.90 11.37 4.86
C ASN A 40 -30.95 11.65 3.35
N GLN A 41 -32.14 11.62 2.76
CA GLN A 41 -32.36 11.86 1.34
C GLN A 41 -31.79 13.21 0.87
N ALA A 42 -31.90 14.26 1.69
CA ALA A 42 -31.34 15.57 1.37
C ALA A 42 -29.79 15.53 1.26
N ALA A 43 -29.12 14.69 2.05
CA ALA A 43 -27.68 14.52 1.96
C ALA A 43 -27.27 13.78 0.67
N ILE A 44 -28.08 12.83 0.22
CA ILE A 44 -27.84 12.07 -1.02
C ILE A 44 -28.03 12.99 -2.23
N GLU A 45 -29.16 13.70 -2.29
CA GLU A 45 -29.50 14.61 -3.38
C GLU A 45 -28.49 15.75 -3.50
N TRP A 46 -28.03 16.29 -2.37
CA TRP A 46 -27.01 17.32 -2.36
C TRP A 46 -25.66 16.83 -2.88
N LEU A 47 -25.23 15.61 -2.50
CA LEU A 47 -23.99 15.04 -3.03
C LEU A 47 -24.12 14.74 -4.53
N LEU A 48 -25.27 14.22 -4.96
CA LEU A 48 -25.58 13.97 -6.36
C LEU A 48 -25.50 15.28 -7.18
N ALA A 49 -26.10 16.35 -6.68
CA ALA A 49 -26.02 17.67 -7.32
C ALA A 49 -24.57 18.16 -7.42
N LYS A 50 -23.75 17.99 -6.37
CA LYS A 50 -22.32 18.38 -6.41
C LYS A 50 -21.51 17.52 -7.39
N LEU A 51 -21.84 16.23 -7.54
CA LEU A 51 -21.18 15.33 -8.49
C LEU A 51 -21.48 15.73 -9.95
N GLN A 52 -22.74 16.06 -10.24
CA GLN A 52 -23.19 16.44 -11.58
C GLN A 52 -22.90 17.90 -11.95
N ALA A 53 -22.79 18.79 -10.97
CA ALA A 53 -22.57 20.21 -11.22
C ALA A 53 -21.25 20.47 -11.99
N PRO A 54 -21.20 21.49 -12.86
CA PRO A 54 -20.00 21.86 -13.58
C PRO A 54 -18.84 22.22 -12.64
N LYS A 55 -17.61 22.03 -13.13
CA LYS A 55 -16.39 22.44 -12.40
C LYS A 55 -16.34 23.92 -12.07
N THR A 56 -16.92 24.77 -12.91
CA THR A 56 -17.01 26.23 -12.69
C THR A 56 -17.82 26.60 -11.46
N GLU A 57 -18.75 25.73 -11.05
CA GLU A 57 -19.62 25.91 -9.89
C GLU A 57 -19.10 25.14 -8.65
N GLY A 58 -17.90 24.56 -8.74
CA GLY A 58 -17.30 23.76 -7.68
C GLY A 58 -17.77 22.30 -7.63
N GLY A 59 -18.45 21.82 -8.67
CA GLY A 59 -18.83 20.42 -8.84
C GLY A 59 -17.75 19.56 -9.52
N ALA A 60 -18.13 18.37 -9.99
CA ALA A 60 -17.21 17.44 -10.65
C ALA A 60 -17.50 17.16 -12.13
N ASP A 61 -18.66 17.58 -12.66
CA ASP A 61 -19.13 17.32 -14.02
C ASP A 61 -19.05 15.82 -14.38
N LEU A 62 -19.60 14.98 -13.50
CA LEU A 62 -19.62 13.52 -13.63
C LEU A 62 -21.01 13.02 -14.00
N LEU A 63 -21.03 11.89 -14.72
CA LEU A 63 -22.27 11.19 -15.06
C LEU A 63 -22.66 10.33 -13.87
N VAL A 64 -23.87 10.55 -13.34
CA VAL A 64 -24.35 9.84 -12.15
C VAL A 64 -25.72 9.23 -12.43
N ARG A 65 -25.88 7.96 -12.05
CA ARG A 65 -27.15 7.24 -12.07
C ARG A 65 -27.45 6.66 -10.70
N THR A 66 -28.67 6.85 -10.21
CA THR A 66 -29.10 6.34 -8.92
C THR A 66 -29.69 4.94 -9.06
N LEU A 67 -29.31 4.05 -8.16
CA LEU A 67 -29.87 2.71 -8.00
C LEU A 67 -30.43 2.61 -6.57
N PHE A 68 -31.75 2.51 -6.45
CA PHE A 68 -32.42 2.46 -5.15
C PHE A 68 -32.87 1.03 -4.84
N LEU A 69 -32.42 0.50 -3.69
CA LEU A 69 -32.76 -0.83 -3.20
C LEU A 69 -33.88 -0.71 -2.14
N GLN A 70 -35.14 -0.79 -2.57
CA GLN A 70 -36.33 -0.51 -1.74
C GLN A 70 -36.41 -1.32 -0.43
N HIS A 71 -35.95 -2.57 -0.40
CA HIS A 71 -36.10 -3.45 0.77
C HIS A 71 -35.18 -3.07 1.95
N ASN A 72 -33.94 -2.64 1.65
CA ASN A 72 -32.97 -2.23 2.67
C ASN A 72 -32.89 -0.72 2.84
N LYS A 73 -33.63 0.07 2.05
CA LYS A 73 -33.46 1.54 1.92
C LYS A 73 -32.03 1.95 1.56
N GLU A 74 -31.29 1.05 0.91
CA GLU A 74 -29.93 1.31 0.47
C GLU A 74 -29.97 2.08 -0.85
N THR A 75 -29.22 3.17 -0.92
CA THR A 75 -29.07 3.96 -2.15
C THR A 75 -27.65 3.79 -2.64
N MET A 76 -27.50 3.38 -3.89
CA MET A 76 -26.22 3.29 -4.59
C MET A 76 -26.16 4.32 -5.71
N LEU A 77 -25.06 5.04 -5.83
CA LEU A 77 -24.80 5.92 -6.97
C LEU A 77 -23.75 5.29 -7.88
N LEU A 78 -24.11 5.13 -9.14
CA LEU A 78 -23.24 4.65 -10.20
C LEU A 78 -22.64 5.86 -10.91
N ILE A 79 -21.32 5.94 -10.91
CA ILE A 79 -20.59 7.11 -11.39
C ILE A 79 -19.73 6.72 -12.59
N GLY A 80 -19.82 7.54 -13.64
CA GLY A 80 -18.98 7.49 -14.82
C GLY A 80 -18.59 8.91 -15.26
N ALA A 81 -17.89 8.99 -16.37
CA ALA A 81 -17.44 10.26 -16.94
C ALA A 81 -17.41 10.16 -18.47
N SER A 82 -17.61 11.28 -19.15
CA SER A 82 -17.35 11.37 -20.59
C SER A 82 -15.84 11.29 -20.87
N ASN A 83 -15.46 10.88 -22.09
CA ASN A 83 -14.05 10.85 -22.49
C ASN A 83 -13.40 12.23 -22.42
N GLU A 84 -14.11 13.28 -22.82
CA GLU A 84 -13.65 14.67 -22.71
C GLU A 84 -13.34 15.04 -21.24
N ARG A 85 -14.24 14.65 -20.34
CA ARG A 85 -14.07 14.92 -18.91
C ARG A 85 -12.87 14.19 -18.32
N LEU A 86 -12.63 12.95 -18.75
CA LEU A 86 -11.47 12.15 -18.34
C LEU A 86 -10.15 12.75 -18.86
N LEU A 87 -10.12 13.26 -20.09
CA LEU A 87 -8.94 13.96 -20.64
C LEU A 87 -8.64 15.23 -19.84
N LEU A 88 -9.66 16.04 -19.53
CA LEU A 88 -9.52 17.22 -18.66
C LEU A 88 -9.05 16.85 -17.25
N ALA A 89 -9.58 15.77 -16.67
CA ALA A 89 -9.12 15.27 -15.38
C ALA A 89 -7.65 14.85 -15.42
N ALA A 90 -7.22 14.18 -16.50
CA ALA A 90 -5.85 13.73 -16.65
C ALA A 90 -4.84 14.88 -16.75
N GLU A 91 -5.20 15.96 -17.46
CA GLU A 91 -4.38 17.17 -17.55
C GLU A 91 -4.32 17.91 -16.20
N LEU A 92 -5.46 18.11 -15.53
CA LEU A 92 -5.51 18.75 -14.21
C LEU A 92 -4.79 17.97 -13.10
N GLN A 93 -4.66 16.65 -13.28
CA GLN A 93 -3.97 15.77 -12.33
C GLN A 93 -2.52 15.49 -12.73
N GLU A 94 -2.00 16.17 -13.76
CA GLU A 94 -0.61 16.09 -14.24
C GLU A 94 -0.17 14.64 -14.52
N VAL A 95 -1.06 13.85 -15.13
CA VAL A 95 -0.77 12.44 -15.42
C VAL A 95 0.35 12.34 -16.45
N LYS A 96 1.39 11.58 -16.14
CA LYS A 96 2.47 11.31 -17.10
C LYS A 96 2.12 10.17 -18.04
N ARG A 97 2.33 10.36 -19.34
CA ARG A 97 2.11 9.34 -20.36
C ARG A 97 3.26 9.25 -21.33
N ARG A 98 3.35 8.10 -22.00
CA ARG A 98 4.37 7.85 -23.01
C ARG A 98 4.06 8.64 -24.28
N HIS A 99 5.02 9.45 -24.67
CA HIS A 99 5.04 10.26 -25.87
C HIS A 99 5.68 9.50 -27.03
N ARG A 100 5.46 9.95 -28.27
CA ARG A 100 5.94 9.28 -29.49
C ARG A 100 7.46 9.31 -29.65
N ASP A 101 8.14 10.23 -28.96
CA ASP A 101 9.61 10.22 -28.82
C ASP A 101 10.13 9.04 -27.97
N GLY A 102 9.23 8.30 -27.32
CA GLY A 102 9.52 7.16 -26.47
C GLY A 102 9.58 7.49 -24.97
N PHE A 103 9.55 8.76 -24.59
CA PHE A 103 9.71 9.25 -23.21
C PHE A 103 8.37 9.54 -22.53
N PHE A 104 8.40 9.79 -21.23
CA PHE A 104 7.20 10.13 -20.47
C PHE A 104 7.09 11.64 -20.28
N HIS A 105 6.00 12.22 -20.74
CA HIS A 105 5.68 13.64 -20.60
C HIS A 105 4.39 13.82 -19.81
N GLU A 106 4.23 14.98 -19.18
CA GLU A 106 2.96 15.37 -18.57
C GLU A 106 1.91 15.52 -19.66
N PHE A 107 0.75 14.89 -19.45
CA PHE A 107 -0.32 14.88 -20.41
C PHE A 107 -0.97 16.26 -20.53
N THR A 108 -0.98 16.80 -21.74
CA THR A 108 -1.69 18.01 -22.12
C THR A 108 -2.68 17.68 -23.22
N ILE A 109 -3.86 18.32 -23.19
CA ILE A 109 -4.86 18.08 -24.24
C ILE A 109 -4.40 18.65 -25.58
N GLN A 110 -3.62 19.74 -25.55
CA GLN A 110 -3.10 20.40 -26.75
C GLN A 110 -2.21 19.47 -27.58
N ASP A 111 -1.40 18.64 -26.91
CA ASP A 111 -0.41 17.78 -27.55
C ASP A 111 -0.88 16.31 -27.59
N ILE A 112 -2.19 16.05 -27.46
CA ILE A 112 -2.76 14.70 -27.34
C ILE A 112 -2.30 13.75 -28.48
N GLN A 113 -2.16 14.28 -29.69
CA GLN A 113 -1.74 13.51 -30.87
C GLN A 113 -0.30 12.99 -30.76
N GLU A 114 0.53 13.62 -29.93
CA GLU A 114 1.92 13.26 -29.74
C GLU A 114 2.10 12.13 -28.71
N PHE A 115 1.02 11.73 -28.02
CA PHE A 115 1.03 10.60 -27.08
C PHE A 115 0.73 9.27 -27.76
N VAL A 116 1.35 8.20 -27.26
CA VAL A 116 1.12 6.84 -27.76
C VAL A 116 -0.29 6.37 -27.40
N GLY A 117 -1.03 5.87 -28.39
CA GLY A 117 -2.41 5.42 -28.24
C GLY A 117 -3.46 6.51 -28.49
N SER A 118 -3.04 7.71 -28.92
CA SER A 118 -3.94 8.83 -29.22
C SER A 118 -4.97 8.55 -30.34
N ASP A 119 -4.74 7.51 -31.12
CA ASP A 119 -5.56 7.16 -32.29
C ASP A 119 -6.93 6.58 -31.88
N ASP A 120 -7.04 6.02 -30.67
CA ASP A 120 -8.28 5.53 -30.08
C ASP A 120 -8.47 6.12 -28.67
N LEU A 121 -9.33 7.14 -28.57
CA LEU A 121 -9.61 7.84 -27.32
C LEU A 121 -10.35 6.98 -26.29
N GLU A 122 -11.06 5.93 -26.72
CA GLU A 122 -11.80 5.06 -25.79
C GLU A 122 -10.84 4.15 -25.00
N SER A 123 -9.82 3.62 -25.67
CA SER A 123 -8.77 2.78 -25.08
C SER A 123 -7.53 3.56 -24.62
N PHE A 124 -7.49 4.88 -24.85
CA PHE A 124 -6.37 5.74 -24.45
C PHE A 124 -6.04 5.61 -22.97
N PHE A 125 -7.06 5.67 -22.11
CA PHE A 125 -6.93 5.39 -20.68
C PHE A 125 -7.32 3.95 -20.38
N THR A 126 -6.48 3.27 -19.60
CA THR A 126 -6.87 1.99 -19.00
C THR A 126 -8.01 2.20 -18.02
N GLN A 127 -8.83 1.17 -17.79
CA GLN A 127 -9.97 1.28 -16.86
C GLN A 127 -9.52 1.66 -15.44
N ALA A 128 -8.35 1.16 -15.00
CA ALA A 128 -7.75 1.53 -13.71
C ALA A 128 -7.39 3.03 -13.65
N GLU A 129 -6.87 3.58 -14.74
CA GLU A 129 -6.60 5.03 -14.87
C GLU A 129 -7.90 5.83 -14.85
N LYS A 130 -8.94 5.42 -15.60
CA LYS A 130 -10.25 6.07 -15.58
C LYS A 130 -10.82 6.12 -14.16
N GLN A 131 -10.81 5.00 -13.45
CA GLN A 131 -11.29 4.89 -12.07
C GLN A 131 -10.46 5.73 -11.08
N LYS A 132 -9.14 5.76 -11.23
CA LYS A 132 -8.23 6.60 -10.43
C LYS A 132 -8.46 8.09 -10.65
N LEU A 133 -8.64 8.50 -11.91
CA LEU A 133 -8.96 9.88 -12.28
C LEU A 133 -10.27 10.29 -11.61
N MET A 134 -11.32 9.48 -11.75
CA MET A 134 -12.62 9.76 -11.15
C MET A 134 -12.58 9.77 -9.62
N MET A 135 -11.88 8.83 -8.99
CA MET A 135 -11.70 8.81 -7.55
C MET A 135 -11.16 10.16 -7.07
N LYS A 136 -10.09 10.64 -7.70
CA LYS A 136 -9.51 11.95 -7.39
C LYS A 136 -10.48 13.10 -7.67
N GLU A 137 -11.28 13.03 -8.73
CA GLU A 137 -12.29 14.07 -9.02
C GLU A 137 -13.38 14.13 -7.96
N ILE A 138 -13.90 12.99 -7.52
CA ILE A 138 -14.87 12.87 -6.42
C ILE A 138 -14.24 13.36 -5.11
N GLU A 139 -13.00 12.93 -4.84
CA GLU A 139 -12.24 13.40 -3.69
C GLU A 139 -12.00 14.89 -3.72
N ASN A 140 -11.83 15.50 -4.90
CA ASN A 140 -11.58 16.92 -5.15
C ASN A 140 -12.80 17.82 -5.06
N ILE A 141 -14.00 17.28 -4.81
CA ILE A 141 -15.17 18.10 -4.51
C ILE A 141 -14.98 18.73 -3.13
N ARG A 142 -15.04 20.07 -3.06
CA ARG A 142 -14.73 20.86 -1.87
C ARG A 142 -15.96 21.62 -1.40
N ALA A 143 -16.12 21.72 -0.08
CA ALA A 143 -17.13 22.58 0.53
C ALA A 143 -16.83 24.05 0.20
N ALA A 144 -17.82 24.76 -0.33
CA ALA A 144 -17.79 26.20 -0.56
C ALA A 144 -18.00 26.98 0.75
N GLU A 145 -17.92 28.31 0.71
CA GLU A 145 -18.12 29.15 1.90
C GLU A 145 -19.52 29.03 2.51
N LEU A 146 -20.52 28.73 1.68
CA LEU A 146 -21.92 28.55 2.09
C LEU A 146 -22.20 27.13 2.60
N ASP A 147 -21.31 26.17 2.34
CA ASP A 147 -21.49 24.76 2.71
C ASP A 147 -21.03 24.55 4.16
N VAL A 148 -21.84 25.01 5.13
CA VAL A 148 -21.50 24.99 6.57
C VAL A 148 -21.66 23.61 7.21
N HIS A 149 -22.63 22.82 6.76
CA HIS A 149 -22.90 21.47 7.26
C HIS A 149 -23.43 20.59 6.12
N ILE A 150 -23.43 19.28 6.33
CA ILE A 150 -24.10 18.35 5.41
C ILE A 150 -25.62 18.50 5.59
N PRO A 151 -26.41 18.66 4.52
CA PRO A 151 -27.87 18.73 4.63
C PRO A 151 -28.44 17.50 5.33
N GLY A 152 -29.33 17.70 6.31
CA GLY A 152 -29.87 16.62 7.13
C GLY A 152 -28.99 16.15 8.29
N TYR A 153 -27.76 16.68 8.42
CA TYR A 153 -26.80 16.38 9.48
C TYR A 153 -26.15 17.67 10.01
N GLU A 154 -26.88 18.45 10.79
CA GLU A 154 -26.44 19.76 11.31
C GLU A 154 -25.21 19.67 12.24
N ASP A 155 -25.00 18.51 12.87
CA ASP A 155 -23.85 18.21 13.71
C ASP A 155 -22.57 17.95 12.89
N VAL A 156 -22.71 17.63 11.61
CA VAL A 156 -21.61 17.36 10.69
C VAL A 156 -21.18 18.64 9.96
N ARG A 157 -20.41 19.46 10.68
CA ARG A 157 -19.86 20.71 10.13
C ARG A 157 -18.81 20.46 9.05
N LEU A 158 -18.87 21.31 8.03
CA LEU A 158 -17.91 21.47 6.95
C LEU A 158 -17.22 22.83 7.09
N TYR A 159 -16.02 22.94 6.55
CA TYR A 159 -15.29 24.20 6.47
C TYR A 159 -14.83 24.42 5.03
N PRO A 160 -14.63 25.68 4.60
CA PRO A 160 -14.27 25.98 3.22
C PRO A 160 -13.00 25.23 2.80
N GLY A 161 -13.07 24.52 1.66
CA GLY A 161 -11.97 23.71 1.16
C GLY A 161 -11.86 22.30 1.77
N LYS A 162 -12.78 21.85 2.62
CA LYS A 162 -12.82 20.44 3.05
C LYS A 162 -13.37 19.56 1.93
N SER A 163 -12.75 18.40 1.71
CA SER A 163 -13.29 17.34 0.84
C SER A 163 -14.63 16.82 1.39
N ILE A 164 -15.68 16.91 0.56
CA ILE A 164 -17.04 16.52 0.95
C ILE A 164 -17.10 15.00 1.14
N ILE A 165 -16.65 14.21 0.15
CA ILE A 165 -16.73 12.74 0.21
C ILE A 165 -15.94 12.16 1.39
N LYS A 166 -14.75 12.71 1.69
CA LYS A 166 -13.95 12.27 2.85
C LYS A 166 -14.71 12.48 4.16
N LYS A 167 -15.56 13.52 4.25
CA LYS A 167 -16.41 13.74 5.42
C LYS A 167 -17.57 12.74 5.49
N TYR A 168 -18.22 12.44 4.35
CA TYR A 168 -19.27 11.42 4.26
C TYR A 168 -18.77 10.04 4.72
N LEU A 169 -17.57 9.63 4.26
CA LEU A 169 -16.94 8.38 4.66
C LEU A 169 -16.58 8.38 6.16
N SER A 170 -15.99 9.47 6.67
CA SER A 170 -15.61 9.56 8.09
C SER A 170 -16.77 9.50 9.10
N ARG A 171 -17.99 9.76 8.62
CA ARG A 171 -19.24 9.73 9.41
C ARG A 171 -20.12 8.55 9.06
N GLU A 172 -19.64 7.62 8.21
CA GLU A 172 -20.36 6.42 7.78
C GLU A 172 -21.72 6.74 7.13
N ILE A 173 -21.86 7.94 6.54
CA ILE A 173 -23.03 8.30 5.71
C ILE A 173 -22.93 7.57 4.38
N VAL A 174 -21.73 7.56 3.81
CA VAL A 174 -21.32 6.61 2.77
C VAL A 174 -20.59 5.48 3.46
N VAL A 175 -21.06 4.25 3.23
CA VAL A 175 -20.48 3.02 3.80
C VAL A 175 -19.19 2.69 3.07
N GLN A 176 -19.24 2.67 1.74
CA GLN A 176 -18.09 2.36 0.91
C GLN A 176 -18.14 3.08 -0.45
N MET A 177 -16.93 3.28 -0.99
CA MET A 177 -16.69 3.76 -2.35
C MET A 177 -15.73 2.75 -2.98
N PHE A 178 -16.12 2.12 -4.09
CA PHE A 178 -15.28 1.12 -4.75
C PHE A 178 -15.38 1.19 -6.28
N PRO A 179 -14.28 0.89 -7.00
CA PRO A 179 -14.30 0.73 -8.45
C PRO A 179 -14.84 -0.64 -8.85
N LEU A 180 -15.50 -0.72 -10.00
CA LEU A 180 -16.00 -2.01 -10.53
C LEU A 180 -14.90 -2.81 -11.23
N HIS A 181 -14.98 -4.14 -11.17
CA HIS A 181 -14.16 -4.98 -12.04
C HIS A 181 -14.63 -4.94 -13.50
N ASP A 182 -13.69 -5.02 -14.44
CA ASP A 182 -13.99 -5.56 -15.78
C ASP A 182 -13.87 -7.09 -15.71
N GLU A 183 -15.00 -7.78 -15.84
CA GLU A 183 -15.11 -9.24 -15.76
C GLU A 183 -14.31 -9.96 -16.86
N GLU A 184 -14.21 -9.39 -18.04
CA GLU A 184 -13.46 -9.99 -19.14
C GLU A 184 -11.96 -9.82 -18.94
N ALA A 185 -11.52 -8.59 -18.64
CA ALA A 185 -10.11 -8.30 -18.43
C ALA A 185 -9.54 -9.07 -17.23
N ILE A 186 -10.28 -9.18 -16.12
CA ILE A 186 -9.82 -9.96 -14.95
C ILE A 186 -9.77 -11.45 -15.25
N LYS A 187 -10.68 -11.99 -16.05
CA LYS A 187 -10.66 -13.39 -16.48
C LYS A 187 -9.47 -13.67 -17.39
N ARG A 188 -9.15 -12.77 -18.32
CA ARG A 188 -7.95 -12.88 -19.18
C ARG A 188 -6.68 -12.81 -18.34
N LEU A 189 -6.57 -11.83 -17.45
CA LEU A 189 -5.42 -11.68 -16.54
C LEU A 189 -5.25 -12.92 -15.65
N GLY A 190 -6.32 -13.37 -15.00
CA GLY A 190 -6.30 -14.57 -14.16
C GLY A 190 -5.88 -15.83 -14.92
N ASN A 191 -6.31 -15.97 -16.18
CA ASN A 191 -5.93 -17.09 -17.05
C ASN A 191 -4.44 -17.15 -17.38
N GLU A 192 -3.76 -16.01 -17.40
CA GLU A 192 -2.31 -15.92 -17.63
C GLU A 192 -1.50 -15.97 -16.33
N TRP A 193 -2.11 -15.60 -15.20
CA TRP A 193 -1.38 -15.31 -13.97
C TRP A 193 -1.44 -16.43 -12.91
N TYR A 194 -2.62 -16.89 -12.49
CA TYR A 194 -2.73 -17.84 -11.37
C TYR A 194 -3.15 -19.26 -11.78
N GLN A 195 -3.48 -19.49 -13.06
CA GLN A 195 -3.89 -20.83 -13.51
C GLN A 195 -2.77 -21.87 -13.29
N PRO A 196 -3.08 -23.11 -12.84
CA PRO A 196 -2.08 -24.14 -12.56
C PRO A 196 -1.13 -24.44 -13.73
N LYS A 197 -1.61 -24.32 -14.98
CA LYS A 197 -0.78 -24.50 -16.19
C LYS A 197 0.37 -23.49 -16.32
N ASN A 198 0.28 -22.35 -15.65
CA ASN A 198 1.27 -21.27 -15.69
C ASN A 198 2.12 -21.21 -14.42
N PHE A 199 2.15 -22.28 -13.61
CA PHE A 199 2.79 -22.28 -12.28
C PHE A 199 4.25 -21.80 -12.29
N PHE A 200 5.03 -22.18 -13.32
CA PHE A 200 6.43 -21.76 -13.48
C PHE A 200 6.64 -20.58 -14.44
N LYS A 201 5.57 -19.98 -14.97
CA LYS A 201 5.67 -18.85 -15.90
C LYS A 201 5.96 -17.55 -15.13
N LEU A 202 6.79 -16.69 -15.71
CA LEU A 202 7.03 -15.34 -15.20
C LEU A 202 5.72 -14.55 -15.06
N GLN A 203 5.66 -13.68 -14.06
CA GLN A 203 4.48 -12.88 -13.75
C GLN A 203 4.25 -11.78 -14.80
N PRO A 204 3.00 -11.52 -15.22
CA PRO A 204 2.68 -10.45 -16.18
C PRO A 204 2.58 -9.08 -15.48
N ILE A 205 3.69 -8.59 -14.91
CA ILE A 205 3.76 -7.37 -14.07
C ILE A 205 3.09 -6.15 -14.72
N HIS A 206 3.33 -5.90 -16.01
CA HIS A 206 2.73 -4.76 -16.70
C HIS A 206 1.20 -4.86 -16.80
N LYS A 207 0.63 -6.05 -16.98
CA LYS A 207 -0.83 -6.25 -17.01
C LYS A 207 -1.44 -6.13 -15.61
N ILE A 208 -0.74 -6.61 -14.59
CA ILE A 208 -1.12 -6.43 -13.17
C ILE A 208 -1.19 -4.93 -12.85
N LYS A 209 -0.15 -4.17 -13.24
CA LYS A 209 -0.11 -2.70 -13.10
C LYS A 209 -1.27 -2.03 -13.83
N GLN A 210 -1.55 -2.42 -15.06
CA GLN A 210 -2.63 -1.83 -15.86
C GLN A 210 -4.02 -2.07 -15.24
N TYR A 211 -4.21 -3.17 -14.50
CA TYR A 211 -5.49 -3.51 -13.91
C TYR A 211 -5.67 -3.01 -12.47
N PHE A 212 -4.65 -3.20 -11.62
CA PHE A 212 -4.70 -2.93 -10.18
C PHE A 212 -3.92 -1.67 -9.75
N GLY A 213 -3.16 -1.05 -10.64
CA GLY A 213 -2.34 0.12 -10.34
C GLY A 213 -0.91 -0.20 -9.90
N GLU A 214 -0.14 0.86 -9.65
CA GLU A 214 1.30 0.77 -9.44
C GLU A 214 1.70 0.18 -8.08
N LYS A 215 0.99 0.50 -6.99
CA LYS A 215 1.29 -0.02 -5.64
C LYS A 215 1.23 -1.55 -5.57
N ILE A 216 0.17 -2.15 -6.10
CA ILE A 216 0.01 -3.61 -6.20
C ILE A 216 0.97 -4.20 -7.24
N GLY A 217 1.19 -3.51 -8.36
CA GLY A 217 2.20 -3.89 -9.35
C GLY A 217 3.61 -4.00 -8.76
N LEU A 218 4.02 -3.06 -7.91
CA LEU A 218 5.31 -3.10 -7.20
C LEU A 218 5.40 -4.24 -6.20
N TYR A 219 4.31 -4.56 -5.50
CA TYR A 219 4.26 -5.72 -4.59
C TYR A 219 4.59 -7.02 -5.33
N PHE A 220 3.86 -7.32 -6.40
CA PHE A 220 4.09 -8.55 -7.18
C PHE A 220 5.45 -8.56 -7.88
N ALA A 221 5.94 -7.39 -8.32
CA ALA A 221 7.28 -7.27 -8.86
C ALA A 221 8.35 -7.60 -7.79
N PHE A 222 8.20 -7.07 -6.57
CA PHE A 222 9.10 -7.37 -5.45
C PHE A 222 9.05 -8.85 -5.10
N LEU A 223 7.86 -9.42 -4.92
CA LEU A 223 7.66 -10.84 -4.65
C LEU A 223 8.34 -11.71 -5.71
N GLY A 224 8.18 -11.38 -7.00
CA GLY A 224 8.81 -12.11 -8.10
C GLY A 224 10.33 -12.05 -8.09
N VAL A 225 10.90 -10.85 -7.93
CA VAL A 225 12.36 -10.67 -7.87
C VAL A 225 12.94 -11.33 -6.61
N TYR A 226 12.25 -11.20 -5.47
CA TYR A 226 12.66 -11.86 -4.23
C TYR A 226 12.66 -13.38 -4.37
N THR A 227 11.63 -13.96 -4.99
CA THR A 227 11.58 -15.41 -5.29
C THR A 227 12.77 -15.85 -6.13
N VAL A 228 13.09 -15.13 -7.21
CA VAL A 228 14.26 -15.46 -8.05
C VAL A 228 15.58 -15.28 -7.27
N SER A 229 15.66 -14.27 -6.41
CA SER A 229 16.86 -14.02 -5.58
C SER A 229 17.14 -15.13 -4.57
N LEU A 230 16.13 -15.91 -4.18
CA LEU A 230 16.28 -17.04 -3.26
C LEU A 230 16.88 -18.29 -3.95
N ILE A 231 16.95 -18.33 -5.28
CA ILE A 231 17.48 -19.50 -6.00
C ILE A 231 18.95 -19.78 -5.64
N PRO A 232 19.91 -18.82 -5.71
CA PRO A 232 21.29 -19.09 -5.34
C PRO A 232 21.48 -19.58 -3.89
N PRO A 233 20.92 -18.93 -2.84
CA PRO A 233 21.05 -19.44 -1.49
C PRO A 233 20.34 -20.78 -1.27
N ALA A 234 19.21 -21.05 -1.95
CA ALA A 234 18.53 -22.34 -1.89
C ALA A 234 19.38 -23.47 -2.49
N LEU A 235 20.02 -23.24 -3.64
CA LEU A 235 20.90 -24.22 -4.29
C LEU A 235 22.11 -24.56 -3.40
N ILE A 236 22.74 -23.55 -2.82
CA ILE A 236 23.86 -23.78 -1.88
C ILE A 236 23.34 -24.51 -0.63
N GLY A 237 22.19 -24.12 -0.08
CA GLY A 237 21.56 -24.81 1.05
C GLY A 237 21.30 -26.30 0.79
N ILE A 238 20.81 -26.65 -0.42
CA ILE A 238 20.62 -28.06 -0.83
C ILE A 238 21.95 -28.80 -0.88
N ILE A 239 23.00 -28.20 -1.45
CA ILE A 239 24.33 -28.82 -1.51
C ILE A 239 24.80 -29.16 -0.09
N TYR A 240 24.70 -28.22 0.86
CA TYR A 240 25.08 -28.44 2.25
C TYR A 240 24.29 -29.57 2.92
N PHE A 241 23.01 -29.69 2.60
CA PHE A 241 22.14 -30.74 3.13
C PHE A 241 22.47 -32.12 2.55
N VAL A 242 22.57 -32.25 1.22
CA VAL A 242 22.76 -33.55 0.54
C VAL A 242 24.15 -34.14 0.78
N THR A 243 25.19 -33.30 0.72
CA THR A 243 26.57 -33.76 0.80
C THR A 243 27.06 -33.97 2.24
N SER A 244 26.20 -33.75 3.25
CA SER A 244 26.57 -33.71 4.67
C SER A 244 27.80 -32.82 4.92
N TRP A 245 27.97 -31.78 4.10
CA TRP A 245 29.15 -30.92 4.07
C TRP A 245 29.10 -29.84 5.14
N ARG A 246 28.54 -30.21 6.30
CA ARG A 246 28.35 -29.32 7.44
C ARG A 246 29.63 -29.26 8.25
N SER A 247 30.15 -28.06 8.39
CA SER A 247 31.26 -27.72 9.24
C SER A 247 31.13 -26.24 9.56
N VAL A 248 31.53 -25.84 10.75
CA VAL A 248 31.36 -24.46 11.22
C VAL A 248 32.03 -23.45 10.28
N TYR A 249 33.19 -23.80 9.69
CA TYR A 249 33.86 -22.96 8.70
C TYR A 249 33.05 -22.77 7.42
N ARG A 250 32.39 -23.84 6.96
CA ARG A 250 31.59 -23.82 5.73
C ARG A 250 30.29 -23.06 5.97
N GLU A 251 29.65 -23.28 7.12
CA GLU A 251 28.48 -22.51 7.56
C GLU A 251 28.81 -21.01 7.69
N ALA A 252 30.01 -20.66 8.16
CA ALA A 252 30.49 -19.28 8.18
C ALA A 252 30.67 -18.70 6.76
N LEU A 253 31.25 -19.46 5.82
CA LEU A 253 31.36 -19.04 4.42
C LEU A 253 29.98 -18.84 3.77
N PHE A 254 29.03 -19.73 4.04
CA PHE A 254 27.65 -19.60 3.57
C PHE A 254 26.96 -18.36 4.16
N ALA A 255 27.17 -18.09 5.45
CA ALA A 255 26.64 -16.88 6.08
C ALA A 255 27.21 -15.62 5.44
N ILE A 256 28.54 -15.53 5.24
CA ILE A 256 29.16 -14.39 4.56
C ILE A 256 28.59 -14.21 3.15
N PHE A 257 28.46 -15.31 2.38
CA PHE A 257 27.80 -15.29 1.08
C PHE A 257 26.39 -14.71 1.17
N ASN A 258 25.55 -15.19 2.08
CA ASN A 258 24.17 -14.72 2.23
C ASN A 258 24.09 -13.25 2.65
N LEU A 259 24.98 -12.80 3.53
CA LEU A 259 25.01 -11.40 3.99
C LEU A 259 25.36 -10.45 2.83
N VAL A 260 26.35 -10.80 2.01
CA VAL A 260 26.68 -10.05 0.80
C VAL A 260 25.54 -10.14 -0.22
N TRP A 261 25.00 -11.34 -0.44
CA TRP A 261 23.91 -11.59 -1.38
C TRP A 261 22.64 -10.80 -1.03
N SER A 262 22.29 -10.71 0.27
CA SER A 262 21.16 -9.89 0.75
C SER A 262 21.29 -8.43 0.32
N THR A 263 22.52 -7.91 0.31
CA THR A 263 22.81 -6.54 -0.10
C THR A 263 22.69 -6.40 -1.60
N ILE A 264 23.29 -7.32 -2.37
CA ILE A 264 23.18 -7.33 -3.84
C ILE A 264 21.71 -7.39 -4.27
N PHE A 265 20.90 -8.23 -3.62
CA PHE A 265 19.46 -8.31 -3.87
C PHE A 265 18.75 -6.99 -3.60
N LEU A 266 18.93 -6.39 -2.41
CA LEU A 266 18.22 -5.15 -2.05
C LEU A 266 18.63 -3.96 -2.93
N GLU A 267 19.92 -3.87 -3.29
CA GLU A 267 20.43 -2.86 -4.22
C GLU A 267 19.94 -3.10 -5.66
N GLY A 268 19.91 -4.36 -6.08
CA GLY A 268 19.31 -4.77 -7.36
C GLY A 268 17.83 -4.45 -7.45
N TRP A 269 17.10 -4.62 -6.33
CA TRP A 269 15.69 -4.24 -6.23
C TRP A 269 15.50 -2.72 -6.35
N LYS A 270 16.27 -1.89 -5.65
CA LYS A 270 16.19 -0.42 -5.78
C LYS A 270 16.33 0.01 -7.24
N ARG A 271 17.32 -0.55 -7.94
CA ARG A 271 17.56 -0.31 -9.38
C ARG A 271 16.39 -0.69 -10.26
N TYR A 272 15.86 -1.88 -10.07
CA TYR A 272 14.74 -2.37 -10.86
C TYR A 272 13.44 -1.60 -10.55
N CYS A 273 13.22 -1.25 -9.29
CA CYS A 273 12.09 -0.44 -8.85
C CYS A 273 12.12 0.97 -9.47
N SER A 274 13.29 1.61 -9.54
CA SER A 274 13.46 2.89 -10.24
C SER A 274 13.16 2.79 -11.74
N GLU A 275 13.57 1.69 -12.39
CA GLU A 275 13.22 1.44 -13.79
C GLU A 275 11.71 1.27 -13.97
N LEU A 276 11.05 0.45 -13.16
CA LEU A 276 9.59 0.26 -13.23
C LEU A 276 8.82 1.54 -12.99
N THR A 277 9.16 2.30 -11.95
CA THR A 277 8.46 3.53 -11.59
C THR A 277 8.70 4.66 -12.58
N TYR A 278 9.87 4.69 -13.23
CA TYR A 278 10.09 5.54 -14.40
C TYR A 278 9.19 5.12 -15.57
N MET A 279 9.19 3.82 -15.93
CA MET A 279 8.39 3.28 -17.03
C MET A 279 6.88 3.35 -16.76
N TRP A 280 6.45 3.55 -15.52
CA TRP A 280 5.06 3.75 -15.14
C TRP A 280 4.70 5.23 -14.96
N GLY A 281 5.66 6.14 -15.08
CA GLY A 281 5.46 7.58 -14.92
C GLY A 281 5.19 8.02 -13.47
N THR A 282 5.51 7.19 -12.47
CA THR A 282 5.26 7.49 -11.05
C THR A 282 6.48 8.01 -10.29
N ILE A 283 7.67 7.94 -10.88
CA ILE A 283 8.90 8.46 -10.28
C ILE A 283 8.84 10.00 -10.14
N ASP A 284 9.18 10.50 -8.94
CA ASP A 284 9.31 11.93 -8.61
C ASP A 284 8.17 12.86 -9.05
N THR A 285 6.94 12.35 -9.13
CA THR A 285 5.75 13.12 -9.52
C THR A 285 5.44 14.26 -8.54
N ALA A 286 4.97 15.40 -9.07
CA ALA A 286 4.52 16.53 -8.27
C ALA A 286 3.36 16.14 -7.34
N THR A 287 2.49 15.24 -7.80
CA THR A 287 1.40 14.65 -7.01
C THR A 287 1.89 13.92 -5.75
N ALA A 288 3.02 13.19 -5.83
CA ALA A 288 3.65 12.56 -4.67
C ALA A 288 4.34 13.59 -3.75
N LYS A 289 4.80 14.73 -4.30
CA LYS A 289 5.46 15.80 -3.54
C LYS A 289 4.47 16.71 -2.80
N PHE A 290 3.27 16.90 -3.35
CA PHE A 290 2.25 17.81 -2.84
C PHE A 290 0.96 17.08 -2.43
N GLU A 291 1.10 15.94 -1.74
CA GLU A 291 -0.03 15.21 -1.18
C GLU A 291 -0.90 16.08 -0.25
N GLU A 292 -2.21 15.89 -0.38
CA GLU A 292 -3.19 16.57 0.47
C GLU A 292 -3.24 15.97 1.88
N PRO A 293 -3.71 16.73 2.88
CA PRO A 293 -3.92 16.17 4.20
C PRO A 293 -4.98 15.06 4.23
N ARG A 294 -4.74 14.01 5.02
CA ARG A 294 -5.67 12.90 5.21
C ARG A 294 -7.02 13.35 5.78
N ALA A 295 -8.07 12.58 5.56
CA ALA A 295 -9.44 12.90 5.98
C ALA A 295 -9.55 13.25 7.48
N ASN A 296 -8.88 12.47 8.32
CA ASN A 296 -8.92 12.52 9.79
C ASN A 296 -7.87 13.47 10.40
N TYR A 297 -7.07 14.13 9.58
CA TYR A 297 -6.10 15.11 10.07
C TYR A 297 -6.81 16.38 10.54
N HIS A 298 -6.47 16.81 11.74
CA HIS A 298 -7.12 17.93 12.41
C HIS A 298 -6.10 18.91 12.99
N GLY A 299 -6.51 20.15 13.15
CA GLY A 299 -5.65 21.25 13.59
C GLY A 299 -6.42 22.58 13.57
N HIS A 300 -5.73 23.67 13.89
CA HIS A 300 -6.31 25.00 13.69
C HIS A 300 -6.21 25.34 12.19
N LEU A 301 -7.17 26.09 11.66
CA LEU A 301 -7.11 26.50 10.26
C LEU A 301 -5.95 27.48 10.08
N GLY A 302 -5.04 27.16 9.16
CA GLY A 302 -3.89 27.98 8.82
C GLY A 302 -3.65 27.97 7.31
N LYS A 303 -2.63 28.68 6.85
CA LYS A 303 -2.24 28.73 5.44
C LYS A 303 -1.04 27.80 5.23
N ASN A 304 -1.13 26.90 4.26
CA ASN A 304 0.00 26.05 3.89
C ASN A 304 1.16 26.92 3.38
N ALA A 305 2.36 26.77 3.94
CA ALA A 305 3.52 27.58 3.59
C ALA A 305 4.05 27.31 2.16
N VAL A 306 3.73 26.14 1.60
CA VAL A 306 4.16 25.69 0.27
C VAL A 306 3.09 25.99 -0.77
N THR A 307 1.87 25.50 -0.57
CA THR A 307 0.78 25.62 -1.56
C THR A 307 -0.02 26.91 -1.43
N GLY A 308 0.07 27.61 -0.30
CA GLY A 308 -0.73 28.80 -0.01
C GLY A 308 -2.21 28.53 0.25
N LYS A 309 -2.68 27.28 0.18
CA LYS A 309 -4.10 26.90 0.40
C LYS A 309 -4.44 26.92 1.90
N PRO A 310 -5.69 27.26 2.28
CA PRO A 310 -6.15 27.11 3.66
C PRO A 310 -6.28 25.63 4.01
N GLU A 311 -5.58 25.16 5.05
CA GLU A 311 -5.63 23.77 5.51
C GLU A 311 -5.48 23.70 7.04
N PRO A 312 -5.91 22.60 7.70
CA PRO A 312 -5.60 22.39 9.10
C PRO A 312 -4.09 22.36 9.32
N VAL A 313 -3.59 23.05 10.34
CA VAL A 313 -2.18 23.05 10.72
C VAL A 313 -2.06 22.51 12.15
N TYR A 314 -1.13 21.56 12.33
CA TYR A 314 -0.85 20.95 13.62
C TYR A 314 0.63 21.17 13.99
N PRO A 315 0.95 21.71 15.19
CA PRO A 315 2.33 21.95 15.59
C PRO A 315 3.16 20.66 15.64
N LYS A 316 4.30 20.64 14.92
CA LYS A 316 5.18 19.47 14.82
C LYS A 316 5.68 18.99 16.19
N TRP A 317 6.03 19.90 17.10
CA TRP A 317 6.54 19.55 18.44
C TRP A 317 5.51 18.78 19.28
N LYS A 318 4.21 19.10 19.14
CA LYS A 318 3.13 18.37 19.85
C LYS A 318 3.04 16.94 19.35
N ARG A 319 3.18 16.72 18.04
CA ARG A 319 3.22 15.38 17.45
C ARG A 319 4.45 14.62 17.94
N SER A 320 5.63 15.23 17.92
CA SER A 320 6.85 14.61 18.43
C SER A 320 6.72 14.24 19.91
N ALA A 321 6.13 15.11 20.74
CA ALA A 321 5.87 14.80 22.14
C ALA A 321 4.89 13.62 22.30
N ARG A 322 3.79 13.57 21.53
CA ARG A 322 2.88 12.40 21.53
C ARG A 322 3.61 11.11 21.17
N PHE A 323 4.45 11.15 20.13
CA PHE A 323 5.21 9.98 19.70
C PHE A 323 6.21 9.51 20.78
N TYR A 324 7.10 10.39 21.25
CA TYR A 324 8.15 9.98 22.18
C TYR A 324 7.65 9.73 23.60
N CYS A 325 6.65 10.47 24.10
CA CYS A 325 6.18 10.36 25.48
C CYS A 325 5.02 9.37 25.65
N VAL A 326 4.33 8.98 24.58
CA VAL A 326 3.19 8.03 24.67
C VAL A 326 3.42 6.82 23.78
N THR A 327 3.59 7.00 22.47
CA THR A 327 3.72 5.87 21.54
C THR A 327 4.91 4.98 21.90
N VAL A 328 6.11 5.54 22.04
CA VAL A 328 7.31 4.75 22.33
C VAL A 328 7.18 3.97 23.65
N PRO A 329 6.79 4.59 24.79
CA PRO A 329 6.55 3.84 26.04
C PRO A 329 5.51 2.73 25.92
N VAL A 330 4.38 2.98 25.25
CA VAL A 330 3.34 1.95 25.09
C VAL A 330 3.87 0.77 24.28
N ILE A 331 4.58 1.02 23.18
CA ILE A 331 5.22 -0.04 22.39
C ILE A 331 6.24 -0.79 23.23
N SER A 332 7.08 -0.09 24.00
CA SER A 332 8.05 -0.73 24.91
C SER A 332 7.38 -1.64 25.94
N VAL A 333 6.23 -1.23 26.50
CA VAL A 333 5.44 -2.09 27.41
C VAL A 333 4.91 -3.32 26.68
N CYS A 334 4.38 -3.17 25.46
CA CYS A 334 3.92 -4.31 24.66
C CYS A 334 5.06 -5.30 24.36
N LEU A 335 6.25 -4.80 24.00
CA LEU A 335 7.43 -5.63 23.76
C LEU A 335 7.89 -6.33 25.04
N TRP A 336 7.86 -5.65 26.18
CA TRP A 336 8.18 -6.24 27.47
C TRP A 336 7.20 -7.36 27.84
N VAL A 337 5.89 -7.15 27.64
CA VAL A 337 4.87 -8.19 27.85
C VAL A 337 5.12 -9.40 26.96
N ALA A 338 5.43 -9.19 25.67
CA ALA A 338 5.76 -10.29 24.76
C ALA A 338 6.98 -11.09 25.25
N PHE A 339 8.01 -10.41 25.75
CA PHE A 339 9.19 -11.04 26.34
C PHE A 339 8.85 -11.86 27.61
N ILE A 340 7.98 -11.35 28.49
CA ILE A 340 7.53 -12.09 29.68
C ILE A 340 6.73 -13.35 29.28
N ILE A 341 5.85 -13.25 28.28
CA ILE A 341 5.10 -14.41 27.77
C ILE A 341 6.05 -15.47 27.20
N MET A 342 7.10 -15.06 26.49
CA MET A 342 8.15 -15.97 26.01
C MET A 342 8.86 -16.67 27.17
N LEU A 343 9.25 -15.96 28.23
CA LEU A 343 9.87 -16.58 29.41
C LEU A 343 8.93 -17.58 30.09
N PHE A 344 7.65 -17.23 30.20
CA PHE A 344 6.63 -18.12 30.73
C PHE A 344 6.47 -19.40 29.89
N TYR A 345 6.56 -19.29 28.56
CA TYR A 345 6.60 -20.45 27.67
C TYR A 345 7.77 -21.37 27.99
N PHE A 346 9.01 -20.84 28.10
CA PHE A 346 10.17 -21.67 28.44
C PHE A 346 10.03 -22.35 29.81
N TRP A 347 9.48 -21.64 30.80
CA TRP A 347 9.22 -22.21 32.12
C TRP A 347 8.21 -23.38 32.05
N MET A 348 7.10 -23.21 31.33
CA MET A 348 6.12 -24.28 31.13
C MET A 348 6.69 -25.45 30.34
N GLN A 349 7.49 -25.17 29.30
CA GLN A 349 8.12 -26.20 28.48
C GLN A 349 9.06 -27.06 29.32
N HIS A 350 9.92 -26.43 30.12
CA HIS A 350 10.86 -27.14 30.99
C HIS A 350 10.12 -28.00 32.02
N TRP A 351 9.06 -27.49 32.64
CA TRP A 351 8.22 -28.26 33.55
C TRP A 351 7.58 -29.49 32.86
N ALA A 352 7.07 -29.32 31.63
CA ALA A 352 6.47 -30.43 30.89
C ALA A 352 7.50 -31.50 30.51
N ASP A 353 8.71 -31.08 30.13
CA ASP A 353 9.83 -31.97 29.80
C ASP A 353 10.28 -32.77 31.04
N ASP A 354 10.35 -32.14 32.22
CA ASP A 354 10.70 -32.81 33.48
C ASP A 354 9.66 -33.87 33.90
N VAL A 355 8.37 -33.56 33.74
CA VAL A 355 7.28 -34.51 34.02
C VAL A 355 7.35 -35.72 33.09
N TYR A 356 7.63 -35.50 31.80
CA TYR A 356 7.80 -36.58 30.84
C TYR A 356 9.06 -37.41 31.11
N ALA A 357 10.17 -36.76 31.51
CA ALA A 357 11.40 -37.44 31.90
C ALA A 357 11.21 -38.33 33.13
N GLY A 358 10.42 -37.87 34.11
CA GLY A 358 10.11 -38.62 35.33
C GLY A 358 9.16 -39.80 35.13
N ASN A 359 8.22 -39.70 34.18
CA ASN A 359 7.31 -40.79 33.85
C ASN A 359 7.00 -40.81 32.34
N LYS A 360 7.64 -41.74 31.63
CA LYS A 360 7.49 -41.91 30.17
C LYS A 360 6.17 -42.63 29.86
N GLY A 361 5.07 -41.88 29.94
CA GLY A 361 3.73 -42.32 29.55
C GLY A 361 3.20 -41.55 28.34
N TRP A 362 2.25 -42.13 27.61
CA TRP A 362 1.60 -41.48 26.45
C TRP A 362 0.92 -40.15 26.80
N ILE A 363 0.31 -40.05 27.98
CA ILE A 363 -0.32 -38.81 28.46
C ILE A 363 0.74 -37.72 28.70
N ASN A 364 1.87 -38.10 29.29
CA ASN A 364 2.97 -37.16 29.56
C ASN A 364 3.69 -36.75 28.26
N LEU A 365 3.74 -37.62 27.25
CA LEU A 365 4.20 -37.25 25.91
C LEU A 365 3.31 -36.18 25.29
N MET A 366 1.98 -36.30 25.43
CA MET A 366 1.05 -35.27 24.94
C MET A 366 1.21 -33.94 25.69
N LEU A 367 1.54 -34.00 27.00
CA LEU A 367 1.77 -32.82 27.83
C LEU A 367 2.94 -31.97 27.32
N VAL A 368 3.99 -32.56 26.73
CA VAL A 368 5.14 -31.83 26.16
C VAL A 368 4.73 -30.86 25.05
N TYR A 369 3.65 -31.16 24.31
CA TYR A 369 3.16 -30.29 23.23
C TYR A 369 2.19 -29.19 23.70
N VAL A 370 1.65 -29.30 24.92
CA VAL A 370 0.66 -28.35 25.47
C VAL A 370 1.23 -26.92 25.61
N PRO A 371 2.43 -26.69 26.17
CA PRO A 371 3.02 -25.35 26.28
C PRO A 371 3.15 -24.66 24.92
N THR A 372 3.56 -25.40 23.89
CA THR A 372 3.71 -24.87 22.53
C THR A 372 2.36 -24.46 21.93
N ALA A 373 1.31 -25.26 22.13
CA ALA A 373 -0.05 -24.92 21.68
C ALA A 373 -0.59 -23.68 22.40
N ILE A 374 -0.40 -23.59 23.72
CA ILE A 374 -0.80 -22.41 24.52
C ILE A 374 -0.06 -21.16 24.03
N TYR A 375 1.25 -21.26 23.83
CA TYR A 375 2.07 -20.15 23.34
C TYR A 375 1.59 -19.64 21.98
N ALA A 376 1.32 -20.55 21.03
CA ALA A 376 0.80 -20.17 19.71
C ALA A 376 -0.54 -19.40 19.80
N VAL A 377 -1.47 -19.84 20.65
CA VAL A 377 -2.74 -19.14 20.88
C VAL A 377 -2.53 -17.76 21.50
N LEU A 378 -1.67 -17.66 22.53
CA LEU A 378 -1.37 -16.38 23.19
C LEU A 378 -0.74 -15.37 22.22
N ILE A 379 0.17 -15.82 21.36
CA ILE A 379 0.78 -14.99 20.32
C ILE A 379 -0.26 -14.49 19.32
N GLY A 380 -1.19 -15.34 18.87
CA GLY A 380 -2.28 -14.93 17.99
C GLY A 380 -3.17 -13.85 18.61
N ILE A 381 -3.53 -14.01 19.89
CA ILE A 381 -4.31 -13.01 20.64
C ILE A 381 -3.51 -11.70 20.77
N LEU A 382 -2.24 -11.78 21.13
CA LEU A 382 -1.37 -10.64 21.36
C LEU A 382 -1.17 -9.81 20.08
N ASN A 383 -0.92 -10.47 18.93
CA ASN A 383 -0.83 -9.80 17.63
C ASN A 383 -2.14 -9.06 17.28
N GLY A 384 -3.29 -9.70 17.53
CA GLY A 384 -4.60 -9.08 17.31
C GLY A 384 -4.85 -7.84 18.18
N ILE A 385 -4.46 -7.90 19.46
CA ILE A 385 -4.54 -6.76 20.38
C ILE A 385 -3.57 -5.65 19.93
N TYR A 386 -2.31 -5.99 19.65
CA TYR A 386 -1.30 -5.01 19.27
C TYR A 386 -1.65 -4.26 18.00
N ARG A 387 -2.20 -4.94 16.98
CA ARG A 387 -2.67 -4.28 15.73
C ARG A 387 -3.70 -3.18 16.00
N LYS A 388 -4.63 -3.41 16.93
CA LYS A 388 -5.62 -2.40 17.35
C LYS A 388 -4.93 -1.24 18.09
N VAL A 389 -4.02 -1.56 19.01
CA VAL A 389 -3.24 -0.55 19.75
C VAL A 389 -2.40 0.30 18.80
N ALA A 390 -1.70 -0.31 17.84
CA ALA A 390 -0.87 0.36 16.86
C ALA A 390 -1.69 1.34 16.00
N LYS A 391 -2.87 0.93 15.50
CA LYS A 391 -3.80 1.81 14.78
C LYS A 391 -4.24 2.99 15.65
N LEU A 392 -4.65 2.74 16.90
CA LEU A 392 -5.08 3.78 17.83
C LEU A 392 -3.97 4.79 18.18
N LEU A 393 -2.73 4.31 18.40
CA LEU A 393 -1.56 5.18 18.60
C LEU A 393 -1.26 6.01 17.36
N ASN A 394 -1.35 5.41 16.16
CA ASN A 394 -1.06 6.10 14.92
C ASN A 394 -2.09 7.18 14.59
N ASP A 395 -3.36 6.94 14.89
CA ASP A 395 -4.41 7.95 14.80
C ASP A 395 -4.23 9.06 15.84
N PHE A 396 -3.82 8.72 17.06
CA PHE A 396 -3.51 9.67 18.12
C PHE A 396 -2.34 10.60 17.76
N GLU A 397 -1.34 10.11 17.03
CA GLU A 397 -0.19 10.91 16.53
C GLU A 397 -0.61 12.02 15.55
N ASN A 398 -1.78 11.89 14.91
CA ASN A 398 -2.34 12.88 13.98
C ASN A 398 -1.38 13.22 12.81
N HIS A 399 -1.03 12.19 12.02
CA HIS A 399 -0.25 12.36 10.79
C HIS A 399 -1.00 13.20 9.75
N ARG A 400 -0.27 14.08 9.05
CA ARG A 400 -0.83 14.95 8.00
C ARG A 400 -1.13 14.16 6.73
N LEU A 401 -0.20 13.34 6.27
CA LEU A 401 -0.26 12.63 4.99
C LEU A 401 -0.61 11.15 5.20
N ASP A 402 -1.30 10.54 4.23
CA ASP A 402 -1.60 9.11 4.24
C ASP A 402 -0.31 8.28 4.12
N SER A 403 0.61 8.66 3.23
CA SER A 403 1.95 8.05 3.12
C SER A 403 2.73 8.04 4.45
N SER A 404 2.71 9.17 5.18
CA SER A 404 3.34 9.28 6.51
C SER A 404 2.63 8.41 7.55
N TYR A 405 1.30 8.37 7.53
CA TYR A 405 0.50 7.54 8.42
C TYR A 405 0.81 6.06 8.20
N GLU A 406 0.77 5.61 6.94
CA GLU A 406 1.08 4.23 6.55
C GLU A 406 2.51 3.84 6.96
N ASN A 407 3.52 4.64 6.63
CA ASN A 407 4.92 4.34 6.96
C ASN A 407 5.14 4.18 8.47
N HIS A 408 4.52 5.04 9.30
CA HIS A 408 4.66 4.92 10.76
C HIS A 408 3.88 3.74 11.33
N LEU A 409 2.73 3.38 10.75
CA LEU A 409 1.99 2.19 11.14
C LEU A 409 2.79 0.92 10.81
N VAL A 410 3.32 0.84 9.59
CA VAL A 410 4.17 -0.26 9.13
C VAL A 410 5.35 -0.46 10.08
N MET A 411 6.09 0.60 10.43
CA MET A 411 7.23 0.48 11.35
C MET A 411 6.83 0.00 12.76
N LYS A 412 5.65 0.39 13.27
CA LYS A 412 5.13 -0.10 14.55
C LYS A 412 4.81 -1.60 14.50
N LEU A 413 4.17 -2.04 13.42
CA LEU A 413 3.82 -3.46 13.22
C LEU A 413 5.09 -4.30 13.04
N ILE A 414 5.99 -3.88 12.16
CA ILE A 414 7.29 -4.52 11.92
C ILE A 414 8.05 -4.73 13.23
N LEU A 415 8.19 -3.70 14.07
CA LEU A 415 8.95 -3.81 15.31
C LEU A 415 8.38 -4.88 16.24
N PHE A 416 7.05 -4.92 16.38
CA PHE A 416 6.38 -5.85 17.27
C PHE A 416 6.37 -7.27 16.73
N ASP A 417 5.96 -7.45 15.47
CA ASP A 417 5.91 -8.77 14.83
C ASP A 417 7.31 -9.36 14.70
N PHE A 418 8.34 -8.54 14.44
CA PHE A 418 9.75 -8.98 14.47
C PHE A 418 10.14 -9.54 15.84
N VAL A 419 9.94 -8.77 16.92
CA VAL A 419 10.30 -9.25 18.26
C VAL A 419 9.51 -10.50 18.59
N ASN A 420 8.21 -10.52 18.33
CA ASN A 420 7.37 -11.66 18.67
C ASN A 420 7.77 -12.94 17.92
N CYS A 421 8.18 -12.83 16.65
CA CYS A 421 8.65 -13.96 15.85
C CYS A 421 10.05 -14.43 16.25
N PHE A 422 10.99 -13.51 16.51
CA PHE A 422 12.41 -13.86 16.61
C PHE A 422 12.94 -13.93 18.05
N ILE A 423 12.24 -13.38 19.05
CA ILE A 423 12.77 -13.30 20.43
C ILE A 423 13.05 -14.68 21.04
N CYS A 424 12.21 -15.68 20.75
CA CYS A 424 12.47 -17.08 21.15
C CYS A 424 13.80 -17.57 20.56
N LEU A 425 14.05 -17.30 19.29
CA LEU A 425 15.26 -17.74 18.59
C LEU A 425 16.49 -17.00 19.12
N PHE A 426 16.40 -15.69 19.36
CA PHE A 426 17.45 -14.92 20.01
C PHE A 426 17.76 -15.43 21.43
N TYR A 427 16.73 -15.79 22.20
CA TYR A 427 16.91 -16.33 23.56
C TYR A 427 17.62 -17.70 23.53
N VAL A 428 17.19 -18.63 22.68
CA VAL A 428 17.84 -19.94 22.53
C VAL A 428 19.28 -19.78 22.02
N ALA A 429 19.50 -18.92 21.03
CA ALA A 429 20.80 -18.72 20.42
C ALA A 429 21.83 -18.09 21.37
N PHE A 430 21.46 -17.02 22.07
CA PHE A 430 22.43 -16.17 22.77
C PHE A 430 22.40 -16.31 24.29
N TYR A 431 21.25 -16.68 24.89
CA TYR A 431 21.14 -16.89 26.33
C TYR A 431 21.34 -18.35 26.71
N LEU A 432 20.58 -19.28 26.09
CA LEU A 432 20.74 -20.72 26.36
C LEU A 432 21.98 -21.31 25.66
N GLN A 433 22.39 -20.71 24.53
CA GLN A 433 23.53 -21.16 23.72
C GLN A 433 23.41 -22.61 23.22
N ASP A 434 22.18 -23.10 23.05
CA ASP A 434 21.91 -24.45 22.56
C ASP A 434 21.65 -24.42 21.05
N ARG A 435 22.66 -24.81 20.27
CA ARG A 435 22.59 -24.89 18.80
C ARG A 435 21.66 -25.99 18.30
N VAL A 436 21.54 -27.10 19.03
CA VAL A 436 20.67 -28.21 18.64
C VAL A 436 19.21 -27.79 18.82
N MET A 437 18.91 -27.18 19.96
CA MET A 437 17.61 -26.58 20.23
C MET A 437 17.31 -25.47 19.21
N LEU A 438 18.26 -24.57 18.92
CA LEU A 438 18.08 -23.52 17.92
C LEU A 438 17.71 -24.08 16.55
N ASN A 439 18.43 -25.10 16.08
CA ASN A 439 18.13 -25.76 14.82
C ASN A 439 16.76 -26.45 14.82
N SER A 440 16.40 -27.10 15.94
CA SER A 440 15.09 -27.74 16.09
C SER A 440 13.96 -26.71 16.08
N PHE A 441 14.10 -25.60 16.81
CA PHE A 441 13.12 -24.51 16.84
C PHE A 441 12.99 -23.84 15.49
N LEU A 442 14.11 -23.48 14.85
CA LEU A 442 14.10 -22.78 13.57
C LEU A 442 13.49 -23.66 12.46
N SER A 443 13.92 -24.93 12.38
CA SER A 443 13.36 -25.87 11.39
C SER A 443 11.88 -26.13 11.65
N THR A 444 11.48 -26.34 12.91
CA THR A 444 10.08 -26.62 13.27
C THR A 444 9.21 -25.40 13.06
N MET A 445 9.61 -24.20 13.48
CA MET A 445 8.85 -22.96 13.27
C MET A 445 8.73 -22.63 11.79
N LEU A 446 9.81 -22.74 11.02
CA LEU A 446 9.80 -22.39 9.60
C LEU A 446 8.97 -23.39 8.79
N VAL A 447 9.12 -24.70 9.04
CA VAL A 447 8.28 -25.73 8.42
C VAL A 447 6.83 -25.57 8.87
N THR A 448 6.55 -25.32 10.15
CA THR A 448 5.18 -25.15 10.64
C THR A 448 4.53 -23.91 10.04
N GLN A 449 5.22 -22.77 10.00
CA GLN A 449 4.72 -21.54 9.39
C GLN A 449 4.45 -21.74 7.91
N GLN A 450 5.33 -22.44 7.21
CA GLN A 450 5.10 -22.73 5.80
C GLN A 450 3.97 -23.72 5.61
N VAL A 451 3.88 -24.81 6.37
CA VAL A 451 2.77 -25.76 6.27
C VAL A 451 1.44 -25.07 6.60
N VAL A 452 1.39 -24.22 7.63
CA VAL A 452 0.19 -23.43 7.97
C VAL A 452 -0.12 -22.41 6.88
N GLY A 453 0.89 -21.75 6.30
CA GLY A 453 0.77 -20.86 5.15
C GLY A 453 0.19 -21.59 3.95
N GLN A 454 0.79 -22.71 3.56
CA GLN A 454 0.31 -23.59 2.49
C GLN A 454 -1.09 -24.12 2.73
N ILE A 455 -1.45 -24.48 3.97
CA ILE A 455 -2.83 -24.89 4.31
C ILE A 455 -3.77 -23.70 4.16
N ARG A 456 -3.42 -22.53 4.71
CA ARG A 456 -4.20 -21.30 4.55
C ARG A 456 -4.42 -21.02 3.07
N GLU A 457 -3.37 -21.02 2.27
CA GLU A 457 -3.37 -20.76 0.82
C GLU A 457 -4.13 -21.83 0.02
N ALA A 458 -3.94 -23.12 0.30
CA ALA A 458 -4.69 -24.20 -0.36
C ALA A 458 -6.18 -24.16 -0.01
N MET A 459 -6.50 -23.72 1.22
CA MET A 459 -7.86 -23.49 1.67
C MET A 459 -8.44 -22.17 1.15
N VAL A 460 -7.62 -21.19 0.72
CA VAL A 460 -8.11 -19.88 0.23
C VAL A 460 -9.14 -20.09 -0.89
N PRO A 461 -8.85 -20.83 -1.98
CA PRO A 461 -9.86 -21.08 -3.01
C PRO A 461 -11.12 -21.71 -2.44
N PHE A 462 -11.03 -22.73 -1.59
CA PHE A 462 -12.20 -23.46 -1.10
C PHE A 462 -13.05 -22.68 -0.08
N LEU A 463 -12.42 -22.08 0.92
CA LEU A 463 -13.08 -21.27 1.95
C LEU A 463 -13.70 -20.02 1.36
N PHE A 464 -12.96 -19.31 0.51
CA PHE A 464 -13.46 -18.09 -0.10
C PHE A 464 -14.41 -18.37 -1.27
N LEU A 465 -14.28 -19.47 -2.03
CA LEU A 465 -15.34 -19.86 -2.97
C LEU A 465 -16.65 -20.19 -2.24
N ARG A 466 -16.58 -20.82 -1.06
CA ARG A 466 -17.78 -21.09 -0.25
C ARG A 466 -18.39 -19.80 0.32
N ARG A 467 -17.57 -18.88 0.84
CA ARG A 467 -18.03 -17.55 1.27
C ARG A 467 -18.59 -16.74 0.10
N ARG A 468 -17.89 -16.73 -1.03
CA ARG A 468 -18.32 -16.07 -2.27
C ARG A 468 -19.62 -16.67 -2.80
N SER A 469 -19.79 -18.00 -2.74
CA SER A 469 -21.05 -18.64 -3.11
C SER A 469 -22.17 -18.15 -2.21
N LYS A 470 -21.93 -18.07 -0.90
CA LYS A 470 -22.91 -17.52 0.03
C LYS A 470 -23.20 -16.03 -0.21
N GLN A 471 -22.16 -15.20 -0.40
CA GLN A 471 -22.30 -13.80 -0.77
C GLN A 471 -23.04 -13.63 -2.09
N LEU A 472 -22.81 -14.53 -3.06
CA LEU A 472 -23.49 -14.57 -4.34
C LEU A 472 -24.95 -14.99 -4.16
N ASP A 473 -25.25 -15.98 -3.31
CA ASP A 473 -26.61 -16.40 -2.99
C ASP A 473 -27.36 -15.28 -2.28
N ASP A 474 -26.76 -14.66 -1.26
CA ASP A 474 -27.27 -13.49 -0.54
C ASP A 474 -27.49 -12.31 -1.52
N ALA A 475 -26.56 -12.06 -2.44
CA ALA A 475 -26.66 -11.04 -3.49
C ALA A 475 -27.74 -11.36 -4.53
N LEU A 476 -27.93 -12.62 -4.89
CA LEU A 476 -28.97 -13.09 -5.81
C LEU A 476 -30.36 -13.02 -5.16
N GLU A 477 -30.47 -13.27 -3.85
CA GLU A 477 -31.69 -13.01 -3.09
C GLU A 477 -32.00 -11.52 -3.05
N ARG A 478 -31.00 -10.66 -2.76
CA ARG A 478 -31.14 -9.20 -2.89
C ARG A 478 -31.63 -8.82 -4.28
N ARG A 479 -31.04 -9.38 -5.34
CA ARG A 479 -31.45 -9.13 -6.74
C ARG A 479 -32.91 -9.52 -7.01
N LYS A 480 -33.37 -10.70 -6.58
CA LYS A 480 -34.76 -11.14 -6.81
C LYS A 480 -35.78 -10.15 -6.23
N VAL A 481 -35.44 -9.54 -5.10
CA VAL A 481 -36.25 -8.47 -4.49
C VAL A 481 -36.18 -7.18 -5.31
N VAL A 482 -34.99 -6.82 -5.82
CA VAL A 482 -34.79 -5.66 -6.72
C VAL A 482 -35.61 -5.78 -8.01
N ASP A 483 -35.54 -6.91 -8.70
CA ASP A 483 -36.24 -7.17 -9.96
C ASP A 483 -37.78 -7.21 -9.78
N GLN A 484 -38.29 -7.37 -8.55
CA GLN A 484 -39.74 -7.37 -8.25
C GLN A 484 -40.30 -5.98 -7.89
N GLN A 485 -39.45 -5.00 -7.57
CA GLN A 485 -39.87 -3.74 -6.93
C GLN A 485 -39.33 -2.46 -7.59
N THR A 486 -38.42 -2.56 -8.57
CA THR A 486 -37.89 -1.40 -9.29
C THR A 486 -38.40 -1.31 -10.73
N ASP A 487 -39.19 -0.27 -11.04
CA ASP A 487 -39.56 0.15 -12.41
C ASP A 487 -38.38 0.83 -13.17
N SER A 488 -37.14 0.77 -12.64
CA SER A 488 -35.98 1.36 -13.32
C SER A 488 -35.49 0.41 -14.43
N GLU A 489 -36.12 0.52 -15.61
CA GLU A 489 -35.79 -0.20 -16.84
C GLU A 489 -34.37 0.12 -17.38
N ASP A 490 -33.71 1.16 -16.87
CA ASP A 490 -32.55 1.79 -17.52
C ASP A 490 -31.18 1.14 -17.26
N VAL A 491 -31.04 0.21 -16.31
CA VAL A 491 -29.76 -0.45 -15.99
C VAL A 491 -29.80 -1.93 -16.37
N ASP A 492 -28.82 -2.37 -17.17
CA ASP A 492 -28.63 -3.77 -17.56
C ASP A 492 -28.68 -4.70 -16.33
N PRO A 493 -29.56 -5.72 -16.32
CA PRO A 493 -29.61 -6.74 -15.26
C PRO A 493 -28.25 -7.40 -14.96
N ALA A 494 -27.37 -7.54 -15.94
CA ALA A 494 -26.02 -8.06 -15.75
C ALA A 494 -25.17 -7.11 -14.90
N ALA A 495 -25.18 -5.81 -15.22
CA ALA A 495 -24.48 -4.78 -14.46
C ALA A 495 -25.04 -4.65 -13.02
N LYS A 496 -26.38 -4.67 -12.86
CA LYS A 496 -27.00 -4.68 -11.51
C LYS A 496 -26.51 -5.86 -10.68
N LYS A 497 -26.49 -7.07 -11.25
CA LYS A 497 -26.01 -8.27 -10.56
C LYS A 497 -24.55 -8.12 -10.14
N GLN A 498 -23.69 -7.63 -11.04
CA GLN A 498 -22.29 -7.41 -10.75
C GLN A 498 -22.14 -6.47 -9.55
N ILE A 499 -22.73 -5.28 -9.59
CA ILE A 499 -22.64 -4.27 -8.53
C ILE A 499 -23.02 -4.83 -7.16
N VAL A 500 -24.16 -5.54 -7.07
CA VAL A 500 -24.62 -6.12 -5.80
C VAL A 500 -23.65 -7.18 -5.28
N VAL A 501 -23.11 -8.03 -6.18
CA VAL A 501 -22.11 -9.03 -5.78
C VAL A 501 -20.82 -8.37 -5.32
N GLU A 502 -20.31 -7.37 -6.05
CA GLU A 502 -19.07 -6.69 -5.69
C GLU A 502 -19.20 -5.91 -4.38
N SER A 503 -20.34 -5.26 -4.13
CA SER A 503 -20.60 -4.57 -2.86
C SER A 503 -20.52 -5.49 -1.63
N ALA A 504 -20.81 -6.78 -1.81
CA ALA A 504 -20.76 -7.79 -0.75
C ALA A 504 -19.38 -8.46 -0.59
N MET A 505 -18.43 -8.19 -1.49
CA MET A 505 -17.07 -8.74 -1.40
C MET A 505 -16.26 -8.03 -0.31
N ASP A 506 -15.21 -8.70 0.18
CA ASP A 506 -14.32 -8.15 1.18
C ASP A 506 -13.45 -7.01 0.59
N VAL A 507 -13.18 -5.97 1.37
CA VAL A 507 -12.29 -4.87 0.97
C VAL A 507 -10.83 -5.28 1.17
N TYR A 508 -9.97 -4.93 0.22
CA TYR A 508 -8.53 -5.15 0.35
C TYR A 508 -7.89 -4.03 1.19
N ASP A 509 -7.38 -4.38 2.38
CA ASP A 509 -6.79 -3.47 3.36
C ASP A 509 -5.37 -2.96 2.98
N GLY A 510 -4.91 -3.23 1.76
CA GLY A 510 -3.62 -2.81 1.22
C GLY A 510 -2.51 -3.86 1.38
N THR A 511 -1.33 -3.55 0.83
CA THR A 511 -0.19 -4.48 0.70
C THR A 511 0.63 -4.67 1.97
N MET A 512 0.22 -4.08 3.11
CA MET A 512 1.04 -4.08 4.32
C MET A 512 1.26 -5.48 4.89
N ASP A 513 0.20 -6.27 5.01
CA ASP A 513 0.30 -7.63 5.54
C ASP A 513 1.06 -8.56 4.59
N ASP A 514 0.87 -8.37 3.28
CA ASP A 514 1.56 -9.16 2.26
C ASP A 514 3.08 -8.87 2.28
N TYR A 515 3.50 -7.61 2.44
CA TYR A 515 4.93 -7.27 2.62
C TYR A 515 5.48 -7.72 3.98
N LEU A 516 4.67 -7.67 5.05
CA LEU A 516 5.09 -8.13 6.38
C LEU A 516 5.46 -9.61 6.36
N GLU A 517 4.70 -10.43 5.64
CA GLU A 517 4.98 -11.84 5.46
C GLU A 517 6.35 -12.07 4.80
N LEU A 518 6.63 -11.36 3.70
CA LEU A 518 7.94 -11.42 3.03
C LEU A 518 9.07 -10.90 3.90
N PHE A 519 8.81 -9.88 4.72
CA PHE A 519 9.76 -9.33 5.67
C PHE A 519 10.15 -10.34 6.77
N LEU A 520 9.18 -11.02 7.36
CA LEU A 520 9.44 -12.07 8.35
C LEU A 520 10.17 -13.25 7.70
N GLN A 521 9.74 -13.67 6.50
CA GLN A 521 10.42 -14.71 5.73
C GLN A 521 11.90 -14.36 5.46
N PHE A 522 12.17 -13.12 5.06
CA PHE A 522 13.53 -12.61 4.88
C PHE A 522 14.35 -12.68 6.17
N GLY A 523 13.75 -12.31 7.31
CA GLY A 523 14.37 -12.48 8.63
C GLY A 523 14.81 -13.92 8.91
N TYR A 524 13.94 -14.92 8.66
CA TYR A 524 14.30 -16.32 8.88
C TYR A 524 15.42 -16.81 7.95
N VAL A 525 15.47 -16.34 6.71
CA VAL A 525 16.51 -16.74 5.74
C VAL A 525 17.87 -16.16 6.13
N TYR A 526 17.94 -14.89 6.54
CA TYR A 526 19.21 -14.18 6.68
C TYR A 526 19.74 -14.06 8.12
N LEU A 527 18.88 -13.97 9.15
CA LEU A 527 19.35 -13.82 10.55
C LEU A 527 20.11 -15.05 11.06
N PHE A 528 19.58 -16.24 10.75
CA PHE A 528 20.06 -17.53 11.27
C PHE A 528 20.65 -18.41 10.16
N SER A 529 21.19 -17.78 9.11
CA SER A 529 21.61 -18.47 7.89
C SER A 529 22.71 -19.52 8.12
N SER A 530 23.61 -19.27 9.07
CA SER A 530 24.63 -20.24 9.51
C SER A 530 24.04 -21.46 10.21
N ALA A 531 22.93 -21.32 10.94
CA ALA A 531 22.29 -22.40 11.68
C ALA A 531 21.48 -23.32 10.74
N PHE A 532 20.64 -22.74 9.88
CA PHE A 532 19.73 -23.49 9.00
C PHE A 532 19.80 -23.07 7.52
N PRO A 533 20.77 -23.58 6.75
CA PRO A 533 20.94 -23.25 5.33
C PRO A 533 19.75 -23.57 4.42
N LEU A 534 18.88 -24.50 4.81
CA LEU A 534 17.68 -24.86 4.04
C LEU A 534 16.55 -23.83 4.13
N ALA A 535 16.64 -22.81 4.98
CA ALA A 535 15.62 -21.77 5.11
C ALA A 535 15.26 -21.14 3.74
N ALA A 536 16.25 -20.87 2.90
CA ALA A 536 16.07 -20.27 1.59
C ALA A 536 15.27 -21.16 0.61
N LEU A 537 15.44 -22.48 0.66
CA LEU A 537 14.69 -23.42 -0.18
C LEU A 537 13.21 -23.40 0.18
N TRP A 538 12.93 -23.47 1.46
CA TRP A 538 11.59 -23.44 2.02
C TRP A 538 10.89 -22.10 1.70
N ALA A 539 11.58 -20.97 1.91
CA ALA A 539 11.09 -19.65 1.50
C ALA A 539 10.81 -19.56 -0.01
N PHE A 540 11.69 -20.14 -0.84
CA PHE A 540 11.51 -20.18 -2.29
C PHE A 540 10.26 -20.97 -2.70
N LEU A 541 10.05 -22.15 -2.13
CA LEU A 541 8.86 -22.97 -2.39
C LEU A 541 7.58 -22.26 -1.97
N ASN A 542 7.60 -21.58 -0.81
CA ASN A 542 6.49 -20.78 -0.34
C ASN A 542 6.16 -19.65 -1.30
N ASN A 543 7.16 -18.91 -1.78
CA ASN A 543 6.88 -17.76 -2.65
C ASN A 543 6.34 -18.17 -4.03
N ILE A 544 6.66 -19.38 -4.52
CA ILE A 544 6.06 -19.90 -5.75
C ILE A 544 4.54 -20.07 -5.59
N THR A 545 4.07 -20.57 -4.45
CA THR A 545 2.63 -20.69 -4.19
C THR A 545 2.02 -19.34 -3.88
N GLU A 546 2.72 -18.49 -3.12
CA GLU A 546 2.27 -17.15 -2.72
C GLU A 546 1.95 -16.27 -3.93
N ILE A 547 2.83 -16.27 -4.95
CA ILE A 547 2.58 -15.57 -6.22
C ILE A 547 1.21 -15.93 -6.82
N ARG A 548 0.77 -17.18 -6.71
CA ARG A 548 -0.48 -17.67 -7.31
C ARG A 548 -1.66 -17.50 -6.37
N SER A 549 -1.47 -17.71 -5.07
CA SER A 549 -2.51 -17.56 -4.05
C SER A 549 -2.93 -16.09 -3.90
N ASP A 550 -1.97 -15.16 -3.88
CA ASP A 550 -2.22 -13.71 -3.89
C ASP A 550 -2.92 -13.25 -5.15
N ALA A 551 -2.43 -13.69 -6.31
CA ALA A 551 -3.06 -13.40 -7.58
C ALA A 551 -4.54 -13.88 -7.61
N PHE A 552 -4.83 -15.05 -7.04
CA PHE A 552 -6.19 -15.54 -6.89
C PHE A 552 -7.02 -14.68 -5.93
N LYS A 553 -6.48 -14.31 -4.76
CA LYS A 553 -7.14 -13.42 -3.79
C LYS A 553 -7.57 -12.10 -4.47
N MET A 554 -6.65 -11.46 -5.18
CA MET A 554 -6.90 -10.19 -5.88
C MET A 554 -7.91 -10.30 -7.02
N CYS A 555 -7.96 -11.45 -7.71
CA CYS A 555 -8.88 -11.62 -8.85
C CYS A 555 -10.28 -12.10 -8.46
N ARG A 556 -10.45 -12.77 -7.31
CA ARG A 556 -11.66 -13.54 -7.01
C ARG A 556 -12.25 -13.35 -5.62
N VAL A 557 -11.50 -12.79 -4.68
CA VAL A 557 -11.90 -12.70 -3.27
C VAL A 557 -12.24 -11.26 -2.89
N PHE A 558 -11.35 -10.33 -3.22
CA PHE A 558 -11.53 -8.94 -2.84
C PHE A 558 -12.30 -8.14 -3.89
N GLN A 559 -12.95 -7.07 -3.44
CA GLN A 559 -13.31 -5.95 -4.28
C GLN A 559 -12.07 -5.41 -5.00
N ARG A 560 -12.27 -4.80 -6.17
CA ARG A 560 -11.18 -4.13 -6.86
C ARG A 560 -10.70 -2.96 -6.00
N PRO A 561 -9.41 -2.90 -5.60
CA PRO A 561 -8.89 -1.72 -4.94
C PRO A 561 -8.69 -0.58 -5.95
N PHE A 562 -8.80 0.66 -5.48
CA PHE A 562 -8.41 1.81 -6.30
C PHE A 562 -6.93 1.78 -6.64
N ALA A 563 -6.59 2.17 -7.87
CA ALA A 563 -5.22 2.20 -8.33
C ALA A 563 -4.43 3.34 -7.65
N GLU A 564 -3.53 2.98 -6.75
CA GLU A 564 -2.63 3.93 -6.09
C GLU A 564 -1.29 4.06 -6.81
N SER A 565 -0.81 5.30 -6.94
CA SER A 565 0.55 5.57 -7.42
C SER A 565 1.57 5.21 -6.35
N ALA A 566 2.64 4.52 -6.72
CA ALA A 566 3.80 4.31 -5.84
C ALA A 566 5.10 4.57 -6.60
N SER A 567 6.05 5.23 -5.95
CA SER A 567 7.39 5.54 -6.48
C SER A 567 8.48 4.66 -5.86
N SER A 568 8.17 3.91 -4.80
CA SER A 568 9.05 2.94 -4.16
C SER A 568 8.22 1.98 -3.28
N THR A 569 8.89 1.00 -2.69
CA THR A 569 8.32 0.15 -1.62
C THR A 569 8.17 0.88 -0.28
N GLY A 570 8.62 2.13 -0.17
CA GLY A 570 8.45 2.97 1.02
C GLY A 570 9.25 2.48 2.23
N ALA A 571 8.63 2.47 3.41
CA ALA A 571 9.27 2.05 4.67
C ALA A 571 9.80 0.60 4.64
N TRP A 572 9.25 -0.25 3.78
CA TRP A 572 9.69 -1.64 3.65
C TRP A 572 11.16 -1.75 3.23
N GLN A 573 11.65 -0.92 2.30
CA GLN A 573 13.06 -0.93 1.88
C GLN A 573 13.99 -0.74 3.09
N VAL A 574 13.71 0.28 3.89
CA VAL A 574 14.47 0.60 5.10
C VAL A 574 14.41 -0.56 6.09
N ALA A 575 13.24 -1.19 6.26
CA ALA A 575 13.09 -2.34 7.15
C ALA A 575 13.94 -3.55 6.70
N PHE A 576 13.90 -3.92 5.42
CA PHE A 576 14.72 -5.02 4.88
C PHE A 576 16.22 -4.75 5.04
N GLU A 577 16.66 -3.51 4.81
CA GLU A 577 18.06 -3.10 5.02
C GLU A 577 18.47 -3.20 6.49
N ILE A 578 17.60 -2.77 7.43
CA ILE A 578 17.84 -2.89 8.88
C ILE A 578 17.99 -4.37 9.27
N ILE A 579 17.10 -5.27 8.84
CA ILE A 579 17.28 -6.71 9.06
C ILE A 579 18.57 -7.20 8.43
N GLY A 580 18.90 -6.71 7.23
CA GLY A 580 20.15 -7.02 6.56
C GLY A 580 21.40 -6.65 7.38
N VAL A 581 21.34 -5.61 8.20
CA VAL A 581 22.41 -5.22 9.14
C VAL A 581 22.37 -6.08 10.41
N ILE A 582 21.20 -6.26 11.02
CA ILE A 582 21.02 -7.13 12.21
C ILE A 582 21.47 -8.57 11.91
N SER A 583 21.29 -9.03 10.68
CA SER A 583 21.74 -10.36 10.22
C SER A 583 23.26 -10.50 10.28
N VAL A 584 24.02 -9.44 9.99
CA VAL A 584 25.49 -9.49 10.10
C VAL A 584 25.88 -9.72 11.56
N ILE A 585 25.32 -8.90 12.47
CA ILE A 585 25.56 -9.01 13.91
C ILE A 585 25.19 -10.41 14.42
N THR A 586 24.01 -10.91 14.03
CA THR A 586 23.49 -12.21 14.47
C THR A 586 24.37 -13.37 13.99
N ASN A 587 24.75 -13.41 12.71
CA ASN A 587 25.59 -14.50 12.19
C ASN A 587 27.02 -14.44 12.74
N CYS A 588 27.63 -13.25 12.86
CA CYS A 588 28.95 -13.10 13.44
C CYS A 588 28.98 -13.56 14.91
N ALA A 589 27.96 -13.19 15.70
CA ALA A 589 27.83 -13.62 17.08
C ALA A 589 27.61 -15.14 17.19
N LEU A 590 26.74 -15.71 16.36
CA LEU A 590 26.50 -17.17 16.32
C LEU A 590 27.79 -17.94 16.03
N ILE A 591 28.52 -17.57 14.98
CA ILE A 591 29.78 -18.22 14.58
C ILE A 591 30.83 -18.07 15.68
N GLY A 592 30.93 -16.89 16.29
CA GLY A 592 31.91 -16.64 17.34
C GLY A 592 31.63 -17.38 18.66
N MET A 593 30.37 -17.64 18.97
CA MET A 593 29.98 -18.46 20.11
C MET A 593 30.13 -19.96 19.88
N ASP A 594 30.50 -20.41 18.66
CA ASP A 594 30.67 -21.83 18.39
C ASP A 594 31.90 -22.43 19.11
N PRO A 595 31.76 -23.55 19.83
CA PRO A 595 32.88 -24.21 20.51
C PRO A 595 34.04 -24.61 19.60
N GLU A 596 33.78 -25.02 18.35
CA GLU A 596 34.83 -25.39 17.39
C GLU A 596 35.63 -24.16 16.93
N VAL A 597 34.99 -23.00 16.82
CA VAL A 597 35.69 -21.74 16.50
C VAL A 597 36.50 -21.26 17.70
N GLN A 598 35.97 -21.40 18.91
CA GLN A 598 36.69 -21.04 20.13
C GLN A 598 37.94 -21.88 20.35
N LYS A 599 37.94 -23.17 19.96
CA LYS A 599 39.12 -24.05 20.03
C LYS A 599 40.29 -23.61 19.15
N LEU A 600 40.03 -22.83 18.10
CA LEU A 600 41.08 -22.33 17.21
C LEU A 600 41.82 -21.12 17.77
N LEU A 601 41.19 -20.42 18.71
CA LEU A 601 41.77 -19.26 19.33
C LEU A 601 42.86 -19.75 20.31
N PRO A 602 44.04 -19.10 20.32
CA PRO A 602 45.11 -19.46 21.24
C PRO A 602 44.62 -19.50 22.70
N SER A 603 45.14 -20.44 23.49
CA SER A 603 44.66 -20.72 24.86
C SER A 603 44.86 -19.55 25.84
N ASP A 604 45.74 -18.62 25.47
CA ASP A 604 46.12 -17.39 26.18
C ASP A 604 45.23 -16.18 25.84
N VAL A 605 44.26 -16.34 24.94
CA VAL A 605 43.34 -15.26 24.55
C VAL A 605 42.26 -15.06 25.61
N THR A 606 42.21 -13.86 26.18
CA THR A 606 41.15 -13.48 27.12
C THR A 606 39.79 -13.39 26.43
N ALA A 607 38.69 -13.57 27.17
CA ALA A 607 37.33 -13.41 26.65
C ALA A 607 37.11 -12.04 25.95
N ILE A 608 37.79 -10.99 26.40
CA ILE A 608 37.75 -9.66 25.79
C ILE A 608 38.35 -9.69 24.38
N ASN A 609 39.52 -10.31 24.23
CA ASN A 609 40.19 -10.42 22.93
C ASN A 609 39.38 -11.27 21.94
N VAL A 610 38.70 -12.32 22.41
CA VAL A 610 37.75 -13.12 21.62
C VAL A 610 36.61 -12.23 21.07
N VAL A 611 35.99 -11.42 21.92
CA VAL A 611 34.94 -10.48 21.51
C VAL A 611 35.46 -9.45 20.52
N LEU A 612 36.66 -8.88 20.75
CA LEU A 612 37.27 -7.90 19.83
C LEU A 612 37.52 -8.50 18.44
N ILE A 613 37.94 -9.76 18.35
CA ILE A 613 38.11 -10.45 17.06
C ILE A 613 36.76 -10.56 16.33
N PHE A 614 35.70 -10.92 17.05
CA PHE A 614 34.36 -11.02 16.44
C PHE A 614 33.83 -9.67 15.97
N VAL A 615 33.99 -8.62 16.77
CA VAL A 615 33.63 -7.25 16.39
C VAL A 615 34.44 -6.78 15.18
N ALA A 616 35.73 -7.12 15.10
CA ALA A 616 36.55 -6.79 13.94
C ALA A 616 36.07 -7.50 12.67
N VAL A 617 35.72 -8.79 12.73
CA VAL A 617 35.13 -9.53 11.60
C VAL A 617 33.79 -8.93 11.19
N GLU A 618 32.94 -8.59 12.16
CA GLU A 618 31.65 -7.95 11.93
C GLU A 618 31.80 -6.60 11.21
N HIS A 619 32.71 -5.72 11.65
CA HIS A 619 33.01 -4.46 10.98
C HIS A 619 33.56 -4.66 9.56
N CYS A 620 34.39 -5.69 9.34
CA CYS A 620 34.86 -6.04 8.00
C CYS A 620 33.70 -6.44 7.07
N VAL A 621 32.75 -7.27 7.54
CA VAL A 621 31.59 -7.67 6.75
C VAL A 621 30.66 -6.47 6.50
N LEU A 622 30.44 -5.60 7.49
CA LEU A 622 29.70 -4.36 7.30
C LEU A 622 30.37 -3.42 6.30
N ALA A 623 31.70 -3.31 6.33
CA ALA A 623 32.44 -2.51 5.36
C ALA A 623 32.30 -3.06 3.95
N ILE A 624 32.37 -4.39 3.75
CA ILE A 624 32.12 -5.03 2.46
C ILE A 624 30.69 -4.75 1.99
N LYS A 625 29.70 -4.87 2.88
CA LYS A 625 28.30 -4.59 2.59
C LYS A 625 28.10 -3.13 2.16
N ALA A 626 28.68 -2.18 2.90
CA ALA A 626 28.63 -0.77 2.56
C ALA A 626 29.33 -0.48 1.22
N ALA A 627 30.46 -1.13 0.93
CA ALA A 627 31.15 -0.99 -0.35
C ALA A 627 30.29 -1.50 -1.51
N VAL A 628 29.66 -2.68 -1.38
CA VAL A 628 28.74 -3.23 -2.39
C VAL A 628 27.57 -2.28 -2.63
N ALA A 629 26.94 -1.77 -1.57
CA ALA A 629 25.85 -0.80 -1.67
C ALA A 629 26.30 0.50 -2.36
N TYR A 630 27.52 0.97 -2.09
CA TYR A 630 28.06 2.16 -2.75
C TYR A 630 28.35 1.94 -4.25
N PHE A 631 28.86 0.77 -4.63
CA PHE A 631 29.23 0.49 -6.03
C PHE A 631 28.05 0.17 -6.94
N ILE A 632 26.90 -0.19 -6.38
CA ILE A 632 25.68 -0.48 -7.14
C ILE A 632 24.79 0.76 -7.08
N PRO A 633 24.78 1.67 -8.08
CA PRO A 633 23.97 2.87 -7.98
C PRO A 633 22.48 2.54 -7.99
N ASP A 634 21.70 3.16 -7.09
CA ASP A 634 20.26 2.92 -6.90
C ASP A 634 19.41 3.09 -8.15
N THR A 635 19.82 3.95 -9.08
CA THR A 635 19.09 4.25 -10.31
C THR A 635 19.95 3.90 -11.53
N PRO A 636 19.43 3.17 -12.52
CA PRO A 636 20.16 2.89 -13.76
C PRO A 636 20.56 4.17 -14.51
N ARG A 637 21.70 4.14 -15.21
CA ARG A 637 22.25 5.30 -15.93
C ARG A 637 21.28 5.90 -16.95
N TRP A 638 20.52 5.06 -17.65
CA TRP A 638 19.56 5.54 -18.65
C TRP A 638 18.40 6.30 -17.98
N VAL A 639 17.88 5.83 -16.84
CA VAL A 639 16.86 6.53 -16.06
C VAL A 639 17.38 7.88 -15.57
N GLN A 640 18.62 7.93 -15.07
CA GLN A 640 19.27 9.18 -14.64
C GLN A 640 19.39 10.20 -15.77
N ILE A 641 19.80 9.77 -16.96
CA ILE A 641 19.91 10.63 -18.15
C ILE A 641 18.55 11.19 -18.52
N GLU A 642 17.50 10.37 -18.50
CA GLU A 642 16.15 10.82 -18.85
C GLU A 642 15.55 11.77 -17.81
N MET A 643 15.73 11.48 -16.52
CA MET A 643 15.34 12.41 -15.45
C MET A 643 16.05 13.76 -15.58
N ALA A 644 17.35 13.75 -15.87
CA ALA A 644 18.12 14.97 -16.10
C ALA A 644 17.67 15.72 -17.37
N ARG A 645 17.29 15.01 -18.43
CA ARG A 645 16.73 15.60 -19.65
C ARG A 645 15.41 16.31 -19.37
N MET A 646 14.46 15.64 -18.69
CA MET A 646 13.18 16.25 -18.32
C MET A 646 13.38 17.52 -17.48
N GLU A 647 14.30 17.49 -16.50
CA GLU A 647 14.61 18.67 -15.69
C GLU A 647 15.20 19.80 -16.54
N TYR A 648 16.07 19.47 -17.49
CA TYR A 648 16.66 20.45 -18.41
C TYR A 648 15.61 21.08 -19.35
N GLU A 649 14.71 20.28 -19.91
CA GLU A 649 13.63 20.74 -20.78
C GLU A 649 12.65 21.64 -20.01
N SER A 650 12.26 21.26 -18.79
CA SER A 650 11.45 22.10 -17.90
C SER A 650 12.12 23.46 -17.62
N LYS A 651 13.44 23.46 -17.35
CA LYS A 651 14.22 24.71 -17.19
C LYS A 651 14.24 25.55 -18.46
N GLN A 652 14.41 24.93 -19.64
CA GLN A 652 14.36 25.64 -20.92
C GLN A 652 12.98 26.23 -21.20
N ALA A 653 11.90 25.48 -20.94
CA ALA A 653 10.53 25.96 -21.10
C ALA A 653 10.28 27.20 -20.23
N LEU A 654 10.67 27.14 -18.95
CA LEU A 654 10.58 28.28 -18.03
C LEU A 654 11.42 29.47 -18.50
N GLN A 655 12.62 29.24 -19.05
CA GLN A 655 13.44 30.32 -19.62
C GLN A 655 12.78 30.96 -20.84
N LYS A 656 12.23 30.17 -21.77
CA LYS A 656 11.48 30.67 -22.94
C LYS A 656 10.27 31.48 -22.51
N GLU A 657 9.53 31.02 -21.50
CA GLU A 657 8.39 31.75 -20.95
C GLU A 657 8.82 33.08 -20.31
N LYS A 658 9.90 33.08 -19.52
CA LYS A 658 10.49 34.31 -18.94
C LYS A 658 10.92 35.28 -20.03
N MET A 659 11.56 34.81 -21.11
CA MET A 659 11.94 35.64 -22.25
C MET A 659 10.71 36.20 -22.98
N ALA A 660 9.69 35.37 -23.22
CA ALA A 660 8.43 35.80 -23.83
C ALA A 660 7.71 36.85 -22.96
N ALA A 661 7.65 36.63 -21.64
CA ALA A 661 7.10 37.58 -20.69
C ALA A 661 7.90 38.88 -20.64
N ALA A 662 9.23 38.82 -20.70
CA ALA A 662 10.10 39.99 -20.78
C ALA A 662 9.85 40.78 -22.08
N ASN A 663 9.67 40.09 -23.21
CA ASN A 663 9.33 40.72 -24.49
C ASN A 663 7.94 41.37 -24.46
N ARG A 664 6.94 40.72 -23.86
CA ARG A 664 5.61 41.31 -23.64
C ARG A 664 5.70 42.57 -22.77
N LYS A 665 6.47 42.53 -21.68
CA LYS A 665 6.72 43.69 -20.81
C LYS A 665 7.44 44.82 -21.58
N LYS A 666 8.45 44.49 -22.37
CA LYS A 666 9.16 45.45 -23.23
C LYS A 666 8.23 46.11 -24.24
N ALA A 667 7.36 45.34 -24.89
CA ALA A 667 6.37 45.88 -25.83
C ALA A 667 5.34 46.79 -25.14
N LEU A 668 4.89 46.43 -23.93
CA LEU A 668 4.02 47.29 -23.11
C LEU A 668 4.71 48.60 -22.71
N LEU A 669 5.96 48.53 -22.28
CA LEU A 669 6.76 49.71 -21.95
C LEU A 669 6.97 50.60 -23.18
N GLN A 670 7.32 50.01 -24.33
CA GLN A 670 7.46 50.76 -25.59
C GLN A 670 6.16 51.47 -26.00
N LYS A 671 4.99 50.81 -25.89
CA LYS A 671 3.69 51.44 -26.11
C LYS A 671 3.38 52.56 -25.10
N ALA A 672 3.82 52.42 -23.85
CA ALA A 672 3.63 53.44 -22.82
C ALA A 672 4.57 54.65 -23.00
N PHE A 673 5.78 54.45 -23.53
CA PHE A 673 6.77 55.52 -23.76
C PHE A 673 6.61 56.25 -25.10
N VAL A 674 5.89 55.68 -26.08
CA VAL A 674 5.46 56.44 -27.26
C VAL A 674 4.32 57.37 -26.84
N LYS A 675 4.66 58.61 -26.45
CA LYS A 675 3.69 59.70 -26.31
C LYS A 675 2.84 59.78 -27.59
N PRO A 676 1.51 59.99 -27.52
CA PRO A 676 0.75 60.35 -28.69
C PRO A 676 1.34 61.65 -29.23
N ALA A 677 1.95 61.60 -30.41
CA ALA A 677 2.32 62.81 -31.13
C ALA A 677 1.07 63.68 -31.20
N SER A 678 1.21 64.90 -30.67
CA SER A 678 0.17 65.90 -30.59
C SER A 678 -0.61 65.96 -31.90
N LYS A 679 -1.94 65.80 -31.84
CA LYS A 679 -2.84 66.40 -32.81
C LYS A 679 -2.52 67.90 -32.84
N SER A 680 -1.67 68.32 -33.77
CA SER A 680 -1.55 69.73 -34.12
C SER A 680 -2.87 70.13 -34.76
N THR A 681 -3.61 70.92 -34.01
CA THR A 681 -4.85 71.59 -34.37
C THR A 681 -4.74 72.22 -35.75
N MET A 682 -5.60 71.81 -36.69
CA MET A 682 -6.00 72.65 -37.81
C MET A 682 -6.79 73.83 -37.24
N LEU A 683 -6.26 75.04 -37.41
CA LEU A 683 -6.99 76.30 -37.40
C LEU A 683 -6.44 77.16 -38.54
#